data_AF-A0AAE1SMV0-F1
#
_entry.id   AF-A0AAE1SMV0-F1
#
_cell.length_a   1.000
_cell.length_b   1.000
_cell.length_c   1.000
_cell.angle_alpha   90.00
_cell.angle_beta   90.00
_cell.angle_gamma   90.00
#
_symmetry.space_group_name_H-M   'P 1'
#
loop_
_entity.id
_entity.type
_entity.pdbx_description
1 polymer ?
#
loop_
_entity_poly.entity_id
_entity_poly.type
_entity_poly.pdbx_seq_one_letter_code
_entity_poly.pdbx_strand_id
1 'polypeptide(L)'
;MDERCEGILRRISKNNNQLDLQTYPPVTVDNGLFNITFSVPEGMVTAIQYNGINMLENENKENNRGYWDIVWNKAEKPGNIYDKLEGTTFEVILSDESQVELSFTRIWKSLNASSLSMNVDKRFPYMAVSDERQRIMPTAKDREMGRELDCKEAVLLTGPSNSFLKGEVDDKYQYSLENKDNRVHGWISPNPKTGFWMITPSNEFRTGGPVKQDLTSHTGPVTLSMFFSTHYAGEILALRFRNGEPWKKVFGPVFIYLNSASSDDEDILTLWTDAKEQMLIETENWPYDFPLSEDFVGADKRGIVSGRLLVGDSYVSKRLVTANSAFIGLAAPGDVGSWQIENKGYQFWTQTDTEGYFLINNIIPGNYSLYAWVPGFIGSRTRLHTLVYDPPRNGPTLWEIGIPDRTAAEFFIPNPQPRLQNQLYIEHYAEKFRQYGLWDRYTEIYPNDDLVYTVGSSNYQSDWFFAHVNRYTYNDDGNKTYIPTTWQIGFDLQEVVDSSNYTLQITLASANEADLQIRINVQDTDVPHFTTGSIGRDNAIARHGIHGLYWMYSIDVPSDFLAIGKNIIFLKQSRGSSPWSEVMFRHYGLWDRYTDLYPNEDLVYRVGESDYTKDWFYAHVTRRTKNKEYIPTTWQISFDLPTVDPSGTYTLHVALASATYSHLQGMNYKMEKKQAKGGSPFNGVMYDYIRFEGPPQLEFGREK
;
A
#
# COMPACT_ATOMS: atom_id res chain seq x y z
N MET A 1 -32.93 37.99 -28.09
CA MET A 1 -31.77 37.55 -27.30
C MET A 1 -32.08 37.93 -25.88
N ASP A 2 -32.00 36.96 -24.98
CA ASP A 2 -32.77 36.90 -23.73
C ASP A 2 -31.81 37.05 -22.53
N GLU A 3 -32.22 37.74 -21.48
CA GLU A 3 -31.33 38.20 -20.38
C GLU A 3 -30.98 37.08 -19.37
N ARG A 4 -31.41 35.84 -19.64
CA ARG A 4 -31.28 34.71 -18.72
C ARG A 4 -29.88 34.07 -18.64
N CYS A 5 -29.03 34.26 -19.65
CA CYS A 5 -27.70 33.65 -19.69
C CYS A 5 -26.68 34.23 -18.69
N GLU A 6 -26.94 35.40 -18.07
CA GLU A 6 -26.03 35.96 -17.04
C GLU A 6 -26.24 35.36 -15.63
N GLY A 7 -27.25 34.49 -15.44
CA GLY A 7 -27.64 34.02 -14.10
C GLY A 7 -26.62 33.15 -13.36
N ILE A 8 -25.89 32.30 -14.07
CA ILE A 8 -25.17 31.13 -13.51
C ILE A 8 -23.67 31.43 -13.24
N LEU A 9 -23.08 32.39 -13.96
CA LEU A 9 -21.67 32.80 -13.83
C LEU A 9 -21.53 34.27 -13.43
N ARG A 10 -21.46 34.53 -12.12
CA ARG A 10 -21.25 35.89 -11.60
C ARG A 10 -19.79 36.32 -11.69
N ARG A 11 -19.45 37.09 -12.74
CA ARG A 11 -18.18 37.85 -12.78
C ARG A 11 -18.26 39.11 -11.92
N ILE A 12 -17.41 39.21 -10.90
CA ILE A 12 -17.28 40.45 -10.11
C ILE A 12 -16.66 41.56 -10.98
N SER A 13 -17.30 42.72 -11.03
CA SER A 13 -16.93 43.85 -11.88
C SER A 13 -15.66 44.58 -11.43
N LYS A 14 -14.81 44.96 -12.39
CA LYS A 14 -13.66 45.85 -12.14
C LYS A 14 -14.10 47.21 -11.55
N ASN A 15 -13.49 47.62 -10.44
CA ASN A 15 -13.34 49.03 -10.10
C ASN A 15 -11.91 49.47 -10.43
N ASN A 16 -11.76 50.51 -11.23
CA ASN A 16 -10.45 51.05 -11.61
C ASN A 16 -9.92 51.99 -10.51
N ASN A 17 -8.75 51.70 -9.95
CA ASN A 17 -7.55 52.52 -10.18
C ASN A 17 -6.29 51.97 -9.46
N GLN A 18 -5.14 52.15 -10.14
CA GLN A 18 -3.76 51.98 -9.64
C GLN A 18 -3.34 50.62 -9.04
N LEU A 19 -2.73 49.79 -9.91
CA LEU A 19 -1.46 49.08 -9.70
C LEU A 19 -1.24 48.33 -8.37
N ASP A 20 -1.53 47.03 -8.40
CA ASP A 20 -0.56 46.02 -7.96
C ASP A 20 -0.68 44.74 -8.85
N LEU A 21 0.11 43.71 -8.57
CA LEU A 21 0.38 42.54 -9.42
C LEU A 21 -0.82 41.59 -9.66
N GLN A 22 -1.68 41.96 -10.60
CA GLN A 22 -2.45 41.09 -11.51
C GLN A 22 -3.15 39.85 -10.89
N THR A 23 -3.84 40.01 -9.77
CA THR A 23 -4.88 39.06 -9.36
C THR A 23 -6.08 39.14 -10.33
N TYR A 24 -6.51 38.00 -10.85
CA TYR A 24 -7.81 37.91 -11.53
C TYR A 24 -8.91 37.78 -10.46
N PRO A 25 -10.13 38.31 -10.70
CA PRO A 25 -11.24 38.05 -9.79
C PRO A 25 -11.57 36.55 -9.80
N PRO A 26 -11.92 35.96 -8.64
CA PRO A 26 -12.35 34.57 -8.57
C PRO A 26 -13.62 34.35 -9.39
N VAL A 27 -13.85 33.11 -9.83
CA VAL A 27 -15.06 32.71 -10.56
C VAL A 27 -16.00 31.97 -9.62
N THR A 28 -17.27 32.37 -9.58
CA THR A 28 -18.33 31.69 -8.83
C THR A 28 -19.32 31.05 -9.81
N VAL A 29 -19.57 29.75 -9.63
CA VAL A 29 -20.68 29.01 -10.25
C VAL A 29 -21.81 28.95 -9.23
N ASP A 30 -23.03 29.30 -9.64
CA ASP A 30 -24.22 29.36 -8.77
C ASP A 30 -25.39 28.66 -9.47
N ASN A 31 -25.96 27.64 -8.84
CA ASN A 31 -27.13 26.90 -9.35
C ASN A 31 -28.43 27.22 -8.58
N GLY A 32 -28.42 28.22 -7.70
CA GLY A 32 -29.54 28.60 -6.85
C GLY A 32 -29.78 27.69 -5.62
N LEU A 33 -29.08 26.56 -5.50
CA LEU A 33 -29.09 25.69 -4.31
C LEU A 33 -27.78 25.85 -3.52
N PHE A 34 -26.65 25.83 -4.22
CA PHE A 34 -25.33 26.15 -3.69
C PHE A 34 -24.54 26.99 -4.68
N ASN A 35 -23.52 27.68 -4.19
CA ASN A 35 -22.49 28.27 -5.03
C ASN A 35 -21.10 27.73 -4.66
N ILE A 36 -20.22 27.65 -5.66
CA ILE A 36 -18.83 27.23 -5.51
C ILE A 36 -17.93 28.27 -6.17
N THR A 37 -16.88 28.68 -5.46
CA THR A 37 -15.97 29.75 -5.89
C THR A 37 -14.55 29.21 -6.05
N PHE A 38 -13.92 29.53 -7.18
CA PHE A 38 -12.58 29.10 -7.53
C PHE A 38 -11.61 30.30 -7.68
N SER A 39 -10.35 30.11 -7.30
CA SER A 39 -9.27 31.06 -7.62
C SER A 39 -8.92 31.01 -9.11
N VAL A 40 -8.44 32.13 -9.65
CA VAL A 40 -8.15 32.29 -11.08
C VAL A 40 -6.75 32.91 -11.23
N PRO A 41 -5.82 32.27 -11.97
CA PRO A 41 -6.00 31.07 -12.80
C PRO A 41 -5.74 29.73 -12.09
N GLU A 42 -5.55 29.69 -10.77
CA GLU A 42 -4.94 28.51 -10.12
C GLU A 42 -5.89 27.32 -9.89
N GLY A 43 -7.22 27.55 -9.88
CA GLY A 43 -8.22 26.49 -9.77
C GLY A 43 -8.49 25.98 -8.34
N MET A 44 -8.06 26.72 -7.31
CA MET A 44 -8.29 26.36 -5.90
C MET A 44 -9.75 26.62 -5.52
N VAL A 45 -10.41 25.72 -4.79
CA VAL A 45 -11.77 25.96 -4.27
C VAL A 45 -11.67 26.81 -3.02
N THR A 46 -12.08 28.08 -3.12
CA THR A 46 -11.90 29.08 -2.06
C THR A 46 -13.15 29.29 -1.20
N ALA A 47 -14.33 28.90 -1.69
CA ALA A 47 -15.59 28.84 -0.96
C ALA A 47 -16.56 27.82 -1.59
N ILE A 48 -17.40 27.21 -0.76
CA ILE A 48 -18.59 26.44 -1.16
C ILE A 48 -19.71 26.91 -0.23
N GLN A 49 -20.71 27.63 -0.72
CA GLN A 49 -21.82 28.11 0.10
C GLN A 49 -23.08 27.29 -0.16
N TYR A 50 -23.64 26.67 0.87
CA TYR A 50 -24.88 25.90 0.81
C TYR A 50 -25.78 26.32 1.98
N ASN A 51 -27.08 26.52 1.73
CA ASN A 51 -28.06 27.01 2.72
C ASN A 51 -27.57 28.24 3.53
N GLY A 52 -26.84 29.15 2.87
CA GLY A 52 -26.30 30.38 3.46
C GLY A 52 -24.99 30.22 4.27
N ILE A 53 -24.41 29.03 4.31
CA ILE A 53 -23.20 28.73 5.11
C ILE A 53 -22.07 28.27 4.20
N ASN A 54 -20.85 28.78 4.46
CA ASN A 54 -19.65 28.28 3.82
C ASN A 54 -19.23 26.94 4.42
N MET A 55 -19.16 25.90 3.59
CA MET A 55 -18.79 24.53 3.93
C MET A 55 -17.28 24.35 4.09
N LEU A 56 -16.47 25.36 3.74
CA LEU A 56 -15.01 25.35 3.85
C LEU A 56 -14.50 26.21 5.02
N GLU A 57 -13.37 25.80 5.57
CA GLU A 57 -12.65 26.54 6.62
C GLU A 57 -12.11 27.87 6.06
N ASN A 58 -12.61 29.00 6.57
CA ASN A 58 -12.24 30.32 6.05
C ASN A 58 -10.96 30.88 6.68
N GLU A 59 -10.54 30.40 7.85
CA GLU A 59 -9.26 30.81 8.47
C GLU A 59 -8.04 30.21 7.72
N ASN A 60 -8.24 29.13 6.96
CA ASN A 60 -7.25 28.62 6.03
C ASN A 60 -6.98 29.63 4.90
N LYS A 61 -5.70 29.72 4.50
CA LYS A 61 -5.29 30.38 3.24
C LYS A 61 -6.09 29.81 2.07
N GLU A 62 -6.38 30.63 1.06
CA GLU A 62 -7.26 30.25 -0.06
C GLU A 62 -6.78 29.00 -0.81
N ASN A 63 -5.48 28.88 -1.12
CA ASN A 63 -4.88 27.67 -1.70
C ASN A 63 -4.73 26.49 -0.71
N ASN A 64 -5.45 26.52 0.41
CA ASN A 64 -5.48 25.50 1.46
C ASN A 64 -6.90 25.26 2.01
N ARG A 65 -7.95 25.69 1.29
CA ARG A 65 -9.37 25.45 1.62
C ARG A 65 -9.87 24.16 0.98
N GLY A 66 -10.09 24.17 -0.33
CA GLY A 66 -10.14 22.97 -1.17
C GLY A 66 -9.07 23.06 -2.25
N TYR A 67 -8.23 22.03 -2.36
CA TYR A 67 -7.10 22.01 -3.29
C TYR A 67 -6.84 20.58 -3.77
N TRP A 68 -6.23 20.47 -4.94
CA TRP A 68 -5.66 19.23 -5.46
C TRP A 68 -4.17 19.19 -5.12
N ASP A 69 -3.58 18.01 -4.94
CA ASP A 69 -2.13 17.87 -4.94
C ASP A 69 -1.65 16.55 -5.54
N ILE A 70 -0.36 16.49 -5.83
CA ILE A 70 0.34 15.30 -6.31
C ILE A 70 1.66 15.14 -5.55
N VAL A 71 1.90 13.94 -5.05
CA VAL A 71 3.20 13.53 -4.48
C VAL A 71 3.88 12.54 -5.41
N TRP A 72 5.01 12.92 -5.99
CA TRP A 72 5.71 12.09 -7.00
C TRP A 72 7.24 12.13 -6.87
N ASN A 73 7.92 11.21 -7.54
CA ASN A 73 9.38 11.07 -7.47
C ASN A 73 10.04 11.09 -8.86
N LYS A 74 11.22 11.72 -8.97
CA LYS A 74 12.05 11.64 -10.19
C LYS A 74 12.74 10.28 -10.23
N ALA A 75 12.73 9.61 -11.38
CA ALA A 75 13.37 8.29 -11.52
C ALA A 75 14.85 8.26 -11.11
N GLU A 76 15.56 9.38 -11.26
CA GLU A 76 17.00 9.53 -10.99
C GLU A 76 17.33 10.05 -9.57
N LYS A 77 16.34 10.54 -8.80
CA LYS A 77 16.55 11.13 -7.47
C LYS A 77 15.38 10.84 -6.53
N PRO A 78 15.57 10.02 -5.48
CA PRO A 78 14.60 9.88 -4.40
C PRO A 78 14.35 11.21 -3.69
N GLY A 79 13.10 11.48 -3.34
CA GLY A 79 12.69 12.69 -2.62
C GLY A 79 11.33 13.16 -3.10
N ASN A 80 10.32 13.00 -2.24
CA ASN A 80 8.92 13.32 -2.54
C ASN A 80 8.78 14.79 -2.97
N ILE A 81 8.39 14.99 -4.23
CA ILE A 81 8.00 16.28 -4.78
C ILE A 81 6.53 16.48 -4.48
N TYR A 82 6.21 17.56 -3.77
CA TYR A 82 4.86 18.03 -3.53
C TYR A 82 4.52 19.17 -4.51
N ASP A 83 3.33 19.14 -5.10
CA ASP A 83 2.84 20.17 -6.03
C ASP A 83 1.31 20.25 -5.93
N LYS A 84 0.76 21.46 -5.79
CA LYS A 84 -0.70 21.70 -5.68
C LYS A 84 -1.42 21.80 -7.03
N LEU A 85 -0.74 21.47 -8.13
CA LEU A 85 -1.31 21.48 -9.49
C LEU A 85 -1.83 22.86 -9.96
N GLU A 86 -1.44 23.94 -9.27
CA GLU A 86 -1.89 25.32 -9.50
C GLU A 86 -1.88 25.69 -10.99
N GLY A 87 -3.06 26.01 -11.54
CA GLY A 87 -3.24 26.42 -12.93
C GLY A 87 -2.56 27.75 -13.28
N THR A 88 -2.24 27.92 -14.56
CA THR A 88 -1.71 29.18 -15.14
C THR A 88 -2.61 29.76 -16.23
N THR A 89 -3.71 29.08 -16.56
CA THR A 89 -4.68 29.46 -17.58
C THR A 89 -6.05 28.93 -17.16
N PHE A 90 -7.08 29.75 -17.31
CA PHE A 90 -8.46 29.45 -16.93
C PHE A 90 -9.40 29.69 -18.11
N GLU A 91 -10.27 28.74 -18.39
CA GLU A 91 -11.23 28.77 -19.49
C GLU A 91 -12.61 28.27 -19.01
N VAL A 92 -13.68 28.90 -19.53
CA VAL A 92 -15.05 28.37 -19.41
C VAL A 92 -15.29 27.55 -20.67
N ILE A 93 -15.43 26.23 -20.51
CA ILE A 93 -15.61 25.29 -21.63
C ILE A 93 -17.09 25.26 -22.04
N LEU A 94 -17.99 25.22 -21.06
CA LEU A 94 -19.43 25.33 -21.25
C LEU A 94 -20.06 26.18 -20.14
N SER A 95 -21.12 26.91 -20.48
CA SER A 95 -22.07 27.49 -19.53
C SER A 95 -23.42 27.68 -20.23
N ASP A 96 -24.41 26.90 -19.83
CA ASP A 96 -25.81 27.01 -20.29
C ASP A 96 -26.79 26.81 -19.11
N GLU A 97 -28.10 26.68 -19.40
CA GLU A 97 -29.15 26.52 -18.38
C GLU A 97 -29.08 25.19 -17.60
N SER A 98 -28.22 24.25 -18.01
CA SER A 98 -28.10 22.88 -17.45
C SER A 98 -26.71 22.53 -16.92
N GLN A 99 -25.63 23.06 -17.51
CA GLN A 99 -24.25 22.70 -17.16
C GLN A 99 -23.31 23.91 -17.17
N VAL A 100 -22.30 23.87 -16.29
CA VAL A 100 -21.08 24.67 -16.40
C VAL A 100 -19.87 23.73 -16.34
N GLU A 101 -18.95 23.86 -17.29
CA GLU A 101 -17.65 23.19 -17.26
C GLU A 101 -16.53 24.23 -17.24
N LEU A 102 -15.67 24.17 -16.22
CA LEU A 102 -14.53 25.06 -16.02
C LEU A 102 -13.22 24.28 -16.16
N SER A 103 -12.25 24.85 -16.89
CA SER A 103 -10.94 24.27 -17.11
C SER A 103 -9.85 25.15 -16.52
N PHE A 104 -8.93 24.54 -15.77
CA PHE A 104 -7.75 25.18 -15.17
C PHE A 104 -6.51 24.38 -15.61
N THR A 105 -5.60 25.00 -16.36
CA THR A 105 -4.48 24.29 -17.01
C THR A 105 -3.14 24.96 -16.77
N ARG A 106 -2.07 24.15 -16.73
CA ARG A 106 -0.68 24.62 -16.59
C ARG A 106 0.26 23.83 -17.50
N ILE A 107 1.03 24.55 -18.33
CA ILE A 107 2.13 23.96 -19.09
C ILE A 107 3.33 23.78 -18.16
N TRP A 108 3.76 22.53 -17.96
CA TRP A 108 4.77 22.15 -16.98
C TRP A 108 6.16 22.79 -17.22
N LYS A 109 6.64 23.62 -16.28
CA LYS A 109 7.94 24.34 -16.39
C LYS A 109 8.75 24.40 -15.08
N SER A 110 8.98 23.24 -14.46
CA SER A 110 9.82 23.04 -13.25
C SER A 110 9.25 23.61 -11.94
N LEU A 111 9.93 23.32 -10.82
CA LEU A 111 9.40 23.32 -9.46
C LEU A 111 10.32 24.06 -8.48
N ASN A 112 9.76 24.75 -7.48
CA ASN A 112 10.50 25.14 -6.27
C ASN A 112 9.62 25.54 -5.07
N ALA A 113 10.03 25.07 -3.88
CA ALA A 113 9.74 25.60 -2.54
C ALA A 113 8.30 25.49 -1.96
N SER A 114 8.19 25.70 -0.64
CA SER A 114 7.13 25.15 0.22
C SER A 114 7.01 25.83 1.60
N SER A 115 5.92 25.51 2.34
CA SER A 115 5.64 25.68 3.80
C SER A 115 4.62 26.76 4.25
N LEU A 116 4.01 26.53 5.42
CA LEU A 116 2.72 27.09 5.88
C LEU A 116 2.59 27.03 7.43
N SER A 117 1.80 27.91 8.04
CA SER A 117 1.33 27.88 9.47
C SER A 117 -0.05 28.58 9.61
N MET A 118 -0.84 28.29 10.66
CA MET A 118 -2.32 28.49 10.65
C MET A 118 -2.99 28.57 12.06
N ASN A 119 -4.26 29.00 12.11
CA ASN A 119 -5.29 28.79 13.18
C ASN A 119 -6.66 28.48 12.50
N VAL A 120 -7.69 28.01 13.22
CA VAL A 120 -8.83 27.24 12.63
C VAL A 120 -10.20 27.34 13.39
N ASP A 121 -11.32 27.62 12.69
CA ASP A 121 -12.74 27.67 13.17
C ASP A 121 -13.64 26.52 12.62
N LYS A 122 -13.71 25.40 13.36
CA LYS A 122 -14.22 24.11 12.83
C LYS A 122 -15.73 23.95 12.92
N ARG A 123 -16.38 23.59 11.80
CA ARG A 123 -17.87 23.56 11.67
C ARG A 123 -18.53 22.20 11.38
N PHE A 124 -17.76 21.14 11.11
CA PHE A 124 -18.30 19.77 11.03
C PHE A 124 -17.59 18.89 12.09
N PRO A 125 -18.28 18.50 13.18
CA PRO A 125 -17.69 17.70 14.25
C PRO A 125 -17.85 16.18 14.03
N TYR A 126 -18.75 15.75 13.15
CA TYR A 126 -19.16 14.34 13.02
C TYR A 126 -18.72 13.77 11.66
N MET A 127 -18.13 12.58 11.66
CA MET A 127 -17.60 11.88 10.48
C MET A 127 -18.31 10.54 10.29
N ALA A 128 -18.52 10.13 9.04
CA ALA A 128 -19.01 8.80 8.68
C ALA A 128 -18.24 8.23 7.47
N VAL A 129 -17.79 6.97 7.59
CA VAL A 129 -17.08 6.22 6.53
C VAL A 129 -17.62 4.81 6.30
N SER A 130 -18.35 4.22 7.25
CA SER A 130 -19.20 3.03 7.05
C SER A 130 -20.35 3.05 8.06
N ASP A 131 -21.26 2.08 8.00
CA ASP A 131 -22.37 1.99 8.97
C ASP A 131 -21.88 1.72 10.41
N GLU A 132 -20.72 1.05 10.52
CA GLU A 132 -20.02 0.69 11.76
C GLU A 132 -19.02 1.77 12.22
N ARG A 133 -18.74 2.77 11.38
CA ARG A 133 -17.66 3.74 11.61
C ARG A 133 -18.14 5.16 11.39
N GLN A 134 -18.87 5.64 12.39
CA GLN A 134 -19.35 7.02 12.48
C GLN A 134 -19.14 7.54 13.90
N ARG A 135 -18.66 8.79 14.06
CA ARG A 135 -18.37 9.38 15.38
C ARG A 135 -18.19 10.89 15.34
N ILE A 136 -18.30 11.51 16.52
CA ILE A 136 -17.69 12.81 16.77
C ILE A 136 -16.16 12.65 16.73
N MET A 137 -15.52 13.50 15.94
CA MET A 137 -14.07 13.52 15.76
C MET A 137 -13.40 14.51 16.72
N PRO A 138 -12.18 14.20 17.19
CA PRO A 138 -11.36 15.18 17.89
C PRO A 138 -10.93 16.30 16.94
N THR A 139 -10.69 17.49 17.47
CA THR A 139 -10.14 18.60 16.68
C THR A 139 -8.61 18.53 16.63
N ALA A 140 -8.00 19.17 15.63
CA ALA A 140 -6.54 19.34 15.57
C ALA A 140 -5.93 19.90 16.87
N LYS A 141 -6.64 20.82 17.55
CA LYS A 141 -6.21 21.39 18.85
C LYS A 141 -6.24 20.36 19.97
N ASP A 142 -7.19 19.42 19.94
CA ASP A 142 -7.26 18.33 20.92
C ASP A 142 -6.09 17.34 20.75
N ARG A 143 -5.55 17.21 19.52
CA ARG A 143 -4.28 16.51 19.27
C ARG A 143 -3.07 17.32 19.72
N GLU A 144 -3.01 18.61 19.44
CA GLU A 144 -1.92 19.51 19.88
C GLU A 144 -1.76 19.54 21.41
N MET A 145 -2.88 19.42 22.15
CA MET A 145 -2.90 19.30 23.62
C MET A 145 -2.76 17.84 24.12
N GLY A 146 -2.80 16.87 23.21
CA GLY A 146 -2.69 15.45 23.48
C GLY A 146 -1.25 14.99 23.74
N ARG A 147 -1.03 13.66 23.73
CA ARG A 147 0.30 13.07 23.80
C ARG A 147 0.54 12.14 22.61
N GLU A 148 1.51 12.51 21.77
CA GLU A 148 2.08 11.67 20.72
C GLU A 148 2.61 10.34 21.27
N LEU A 149 2.48 9.26 20.49
CA LEU A 149 2.85 7.89 20.89
C LEU A 149 4.07 7.38 20.06
N ASP A 150 4.13 6.10 19.71
CA ASP A 150 5.25 5.53 18.94
C ASP A 150 5.31 6.06 17.48
N CYS A 151 4.30 6.81 17.03
CA CYS A 151 4.29 7.56 15.77
C CYS A 151 3.49 8.87 15.88
N LYS A 152 3.92 9.92 15.16
CA LYS A 152 3.27 11.25 15.09
C LYS A 152 1.81 11.23 14.62
N GLU A 153 1.45 10.22 13.84
CA GLU A 153 0.08 10.00 13.39
C GLU A 153 -0.86 9.54 14.50
N ALA A 154 -0.37 8.98 15.61
CA ALA A 154 -1.17 8.52 16.73
C ALA A 154 -1.01 9.39 17.99
N VAL A 155 -2.13 9.95 18.46
CA VAL A 155 -2.16 10.86 19.61
C VAL A 155 -3.19 10.40 20.64
N LEU A 156 -2.75 10.21 21.89
CA LEU A 156 -3.63 9.99 23.03
C LEU A 156 -4.28 11.31 23.49
N LEU A 157 -5.61 11.35 23.52
CA LEU A 157 -6.41 12.52 23.86
C LEU A 157 -6.49 12.69 25.39
N THR A 158 -5.56 13.44 25.96
CA THR A 158 -5.40 13.65 27.41
C THR A 158 -6.43 14.62 28.01
N GLY A 159 -6.81 15.65 27.25
CA GLY A 159 -7.77 16.69 27.65
C GLY A 159 -8.51 17.31 26.46
N PRO A 160 -9.23 16.50 25.64
CA PRO A 160 -10.00 17.00 24.50
C PRO A 160 -11.17 17.89 24.93
N SER A 161 -11.54 18.81 24.05
CA SER A 161 -12.70 19.70 24.12
C SER A 161 -14.02 18.94 24.32
N ASN A 162 -14.19 17.79 23.66
CA ASN A 162 -15.25 16.83 23.93
C ASN A 162 -14.75 15.75 24.91
N SER A 163 -15.29 15.74 26.13
CA SER A 163 -14.89 14.83 27.21
C SER A 163 -15.13 13.34 26.92
N PHE A 164 -16.05 13.00 26.01
CA PHE A 164 -16.27 11.60 25.61
C PHE A 164 -15.05 10.97 24.92
N LEU A 165 -14.19 11.79 24.31
CA LEU A 165 -13.00 11.31 23.58
C LEU A 165 -11.77 11.16 24.49
N LYS A 166 -11.90 11.45 25.79
CA LYS A 166 -10.77 11.51 26.72
C LYS A 166 -10.25 10.11 27.06
N GLY A 167 -8.98 9.86 26.75
CA GLY A 167 -8.31 8.57 26.93
C GLY A 167 -8.29 7.70 25.67
N GLU A 168 -8.96 8.11 24.59
CA GLU A 168 -8.84 7.46 23.29
C GLU A 168 -7.53 7.83 22.59
N VAL A 169 -7.09 6.97 21.67
CA VAL A 169 -6.07 7.32 20.66
C VAL A 169 -6.76 7.65 19.35
N ASP A 170 -6.39 8.79 18.75
CA ASP A 170 -6.79 9.19 17.39
C ASP A 170 -5.61 9.03 16.42
N ASP A 171 -5.85 8.32 15.32
CA ASP A 171 -4.96 8.22 14.17
C ASP A 171 -5.78 8.23 12.86
N LYS A 172 -5.37 9.08 11.91
CA LYS A 172 -5.97 9.20 10.58
C LYS A 172 -6.14 7.85 9.87
N TYR A 173 -5.22 6.90 10.08
CA TYR A 173 -5.24 5.62 9.38
C TYR A 173 -6.38 4.71 9.85
N GLN A 174 -6.94 4.93 11.04
CA GLN A 174 -8.11 4.18 11.53
C GLN A 174 -9.35 4.40 10.64
N TYR A 175 -9.40 5.53 9.93
CA TYR A 175 -10.47 5.89 8.99
C TYR A 175 -10.20 5.42 7.56
N SER A 176 -9.22 4.53 7.33
CA SER A 176 -8.95 3.98 6.00
C SER A 176 -10.06 3.04 5.52
N LEU A 177 -10.26 2.98 4.20
CA LEU A 177 -11.10 2.00 3.50
C LEU A 177 -10.30 1.34 2.37
N GLU A 178 -10.67 0.12 2.02
CA GLU A 178 -10.26 -0.46 0.73
C GLU A 178 -10.93 0.27 -0.42
N ASN A 179 -10.24 0.38 -1.56
CA ASN A 179 -10.78 1.00 -2.77
C ASN A 179 -12.17 0.46 -3.16
N LYS A 180 -12.42 -0.85 -3.04
CA LYS A 180 -13.73 -1.45 -3.37
C LYS A 180 -14.91 -0.91 -2.54
N ASP A 181 -14.66 -0.56 -1.29
CA ASP A 181 -15.70 -0.10 -0.35
C ASP A 181 -15.75 1.44 -0.27
N ASN A 182 -14.65 2.11 -0.61
CA ASN A 182 -14.47 3.56 -0.64
C ASN A 182 -15.25 4.22 -1.79
N ARG A 183 -16.58 4.16 -1.71
CA ARG A 183 -17.54 4.71 -2.68
C ARG A 183 -18.27 5.96 -2.17
N VAL A 184 -18.49 6.10 -0.86
CA VAL A 184 -18.97 7.34 -0.23
C VAL A 184 -18.44 7.47 1.19
N HIS A 185 -18.01 8.68 1.55
CA HIS A 185 -17.60 9.07 2.90
C HIS A 185 -17.77 10.58 3.10
N GLY A 186 -17.83 11.03 4.34
CA GLY A 186 -17.99 12.45 4.60
C GLY A 186 -18.24 12.86 6.04
N TRP A 187 -18.90 13.99 6.17
CA TRP A 187 -19.05 14.74 7.42
C TRP A 187 -20.46 15.27 7.58
N ILE A 188 -20.93 15.30 8.83
CA ILE A 188 -22.21 15.88 9.24
C ILE A 188 -21.92 17.08 10.15
N SER A 189 -22.55 18.22 9.84
CA SER A 189 -22.79 19.27 10.82
C SER A 189 -24.15 19.05 11.48
N PRO A 190 -24.25 19.06 12.82
CA PRO A 190 -25.53 18.98 13.52
C PRO A 190 -26.27 20.33 13.55
N ASN A 191 -25.63 21.45 13.20
CA ASN A 191 -26.25 22.77 13.21
C ASN A 191 -25.67 23.70 12.12
N PRO A 192 -26.43 24.01 11.06
CA PRO A 192 -27.67 23.35 10.65
C PRO A 192 -27.38 21.91 10.22
N LYS A 193 -28.38 21.03 10.34
CA LYS A 193 -28.28 19.59 9.99
C LYS A 193 -27.92 19.42 8.51
N THR A 194 -26.65 19.21 8.21
CA THR A 194 -26.10 19.30 6.85
C THR A 194 -24.98 18.30 6.65
N GLY A 195 -25.05 17.51 5.57
CA GLY A 195 -23.98 16.62 5.16
C GLY A 195 -23.07 17.23 4.09
N PHE A 196 -21.80 16.83 4.11
CA PHE A 196 -20.83 17.04 3.05
C PHE A 196 -20.21 15.69 2.71
N TRP A 197 -20.39 15.20 1.49
CA TRP A 197 -20.03 13.85 1.08
C TRP A 197 -19.15 13.86 -0.17
N MET A 198 -18.15 12.98 -0.18
CA MET A 198 -17.34 12.65 -1.35
C MET A 198 -17.81 11.30 -1.88
N ILE A 199 -18.38 11.30 -3.09
CA ILE A 199 -18.84 10.10 -3.79
C ILE A 199 -17.85 9.75 -4.90
N THR A 200 -17.40 8.50 -4.93
CA THR A 200 -16.51 7.93 -5.95
C THR A 200 -17.24 6.79 -6.67
N PRO A 201 -17.88 7.04 -7.83
CA PRO A 201 -18.71 6.06 -8.50
C PRO A 201 -17.91 4.96 -9.22
N SER A 202 -16.66 5.23 -9.61
CA SER A 202 -15.76 4.25 -10.23
C SER A 202 -14.38 4.24 -9.59
N ASN A 203 -13.80 3.05 -9.49
CA ASN A 203 -12.43 2.82 -9.03
C ASN A 203 -11.40 2.82 -10.18
N GLU A 204 -11.82 3.01 -11.43
CA GLU A 204 -10.98 2.72 -12.60
C GLU A 204 -9.64 3.45 -12.65
N PHE A 205 -9.59 4.65 -12.06
CA PHE A 205 -8.42 5.50 -11.97
C PHE A 205 -7.59 5.31 -10.69
N ARG A 206 -8.06 4.57 -9.69
CA ARG A 206 -7.29 4.28 -8.46
C ARG A 206 -6.15 3.28 -8.74
N THR A 207 -5.23 3.13 -7.80
CA THR A 207 -4.01 2.32 -7.95
C THR A 207 -3.98 1.12 -7.02
N GLY A 208 -3.20 0.08 -7.36
CA GLY A 208 -3.01 -1.12 -6.53
C GLY A 208 -4.21 -2.08 -6.41
N GLY A 209 -5.25 -1.92 -7.24
CA GLY A 209 -6.42 -2.79 -7.27
C GLY A 209 -7.46 -2.53 -6.16
N PRO A 210 -8.45 -3.43 -5.98
CA PRO A 210 -9.64 -3.16 -5.18
C PRO A 210 -9.38 -3.26 -3.67
N VAL A 211 -8.45 -4.11 -3.24
CA VAL A 211 -8.09 -4.34 -1.83
C VAL A 211 -7.00 -3.39 -1.31
N LYS A 212 -6.50 -2.44 -2.13
CA LYS A 212 -5.59 -1.42 -1.61
C LYS A 212 -6.38 -0.49 -0.68
N GLN A 213 -5.91 -0.33 0.56
CA GLN A 213 -6.44 0.66 1.48
C GLN A 213 -5.91 2.08 1.18
N ASP A 214 -6.76 3.07 1.41
CA ASP A 214 -6.44 4.49 1.36
C ASP A 214 -7.25 5.32 2.38
N LEU A 215 -6.80 6.55 2.63
CA LEU A 215 -7.47 7.48 3.54
C LEU A 215 -8.80 7.99 2.95
N THR A 216 -9.74 8.34 3.82
CA THR A 216 -11.06 8.90 3.48
C THR A 216 -11.24 10.26 4.17
N SER A 217 -11.12 10.26 5.49
CA SER A 217 -11.23 11.41 6.39
C SER A 217 -10.00 11.51 7.29
N HIS A 218 -9.75 12.70 7.85
CA HIS A 218 -8.63 12.97 8.76
C HIS A 218 -9.17 13.52 10.11
N THR A 219 -8.28 13.81 11.06
CA THR A 219 -8.63 14.57 12.28
C THR A 219 -9.17 15.97 11.92
N GLY A 220 -10.33 16.33 12.48
CA GLY A 220 -11.05 17.56 12.11
C GLY A 220 -11.67 17.49 10.71
N PRO A 221 -12.53 18.46 10.32
CA PRO A 221 -13.37 18.39 9.12
C PRO A 221 -12.55 18.43 7.82
N VAL A 222 -12.05 17.27 7.43
CA VAL A 222 -11.13 17.08 6.30
C VAL A 222 -11.56 15.82 5.55
N THR A 223 -12.05 16.02 4.33
CA THR A 223 -12.39 14.97 3.38
C THR A 223 -11.26 14.85 2.35
N LEU A 224 -10.80 13.63 2.09
CA LEU A 224 -9.77 13.31 1.10
C LEU A 224 -10.39 12.45 -0.01
N SER A 225 -10.06 12.74 -1.27
CA SER A 225 -10.39 11.86 -2.40
C SER A 225 -9.09 11.27 -2.95
N MET A 226 -8.71 10.11 -2.43
CA MET A 226 -7.42 9.50 -2.75
C MET A 226 -7.47 8.84 -4.14
N PHE A 227 -6.67 9.37 -5.06
CA PHE A 227 -6.51 8.83 -6.42
C PHE A 227 -5.34 7.83 -6.52
N PHE A 228 -4.27 8.06 -5.76
CA PHE A 228 -3.16 7.14 -5.60
C PHE A 228 -2.41 7.47 -4.30
N SER A 229 -1.71 6.51 -3.71
CA SER A 229 -0.81 6.78 -2.58
C SER A 229 0.21 5.65 -2.35
N THR A 230 1.18 5.92 -1.47
CA THR A 230 2.07 4.90 -0.88
C THR A 230 1.51 4.29 0.41
N HIS A 231 0.26 4.61 0.78
CA HIS A 231 -0.41 3.98 1.92
C HIS A 231 -0.61 2.48 1.65
N TYR A 232 -0.32 1.64 2.64
CA TYR A 232 -0.44 0.18 2.57
C TYR A 232 0.35 -0.51 1.44
N ALA A 233 1.36 0.18 0.86
CA ALA A 233 2.25 -0.38 -0.15
C ALA A 233 3.70 0.14 -0.14
N GLY A 234 3.94 1.34 0.40
CA GLY A 234 5.27 1.96 0.39
C GLY A 234 5.65 2.55 -0.97
N GLU A 235 6.93 2.89 -1.14
CA GLU A 235 7.42 3.66 -2.30
C GLU A 235 7.29 2.95 -3.66
N ILE A 236 6.93 1.66 -3.71
CA ILE A 236 6.76 0.92 -4.96
C ILE A 236 5.54 1.42 -5.75
N LEU A 237 4.47 1.86 -5.06
CA LEU A 237 3.32 2.52 -5.68
C LEU A 237 3.52 4.03 -5.92
N ALA A 238 4.65 4.63 -5.55
CA ALA A 238 4.90 6.04 -5.85
C ALA A 238 5.03 6.29 -7.36
N LEU A 239 4.35 7.31 -7.89
CA LEU A 239 4.48 7.71 -9.28
C LEU A 239 5.93 8.15 -9.59
N ARG A 240 6.53 7.50 -10.58
CA ARG A 240 7.92 7.73 -11.03
C ARG A 240 7.96 7.94 -12.53
N PHE A 241 8.45 9.09 -12.97
CA PHE A 241 8.59 9.42 -14.39
C PHE A 241 10.06 9.61 -14.78
N ARG A 242 10.41 9.12 -15.97
CA ARG A 242 11.70 9.41 -16.64
C ARG A 242 11.61 10.77 -17.32
N ASN A 243 12.77 11.40 -17.58
CA ASN A 243 12.79 12.69 -18.28
C ASN A 243 12.20 12.53 -19.70
N GLY A 244 11.19 13.34 -20.03
CA GLY A 244 10.49 13.27 -21.32
C GLY A 244 9.56 12.06 -21.50
N GLU A 245 9.20 11.32 -20.43
CA GLU A 245 8.25 10.22 -20.51
C GLU A 245 6.82 10.74 -20.79
N PRO A 246 6.18 10.36 -21.92
CA PRO A 246 4.81 10.77 -22.19
C PRO A 246 3.84 9.92 -21.35
N TRP A 247 3.03 10.58 -20.53
CA TRP A 247 1.97 9.93 -19.75
C TRP A 247 0.75 10.85 -19.66
N LYS A 248 -0.44 10.24 -19.74
CA LYS A 248 -1.74 10.91 -19.67
C LYS A 248 -2.74 9.94 -19.04
N LYS A 249 -3.50 10.42 -18.04
CA LYS A 249 -4.54 9.68 -17.34
C LYS A 249 -5.54 10.67 -16.76
N VAL A 250 -6.83 10.41 -16.94
CA VAL A 250 -7.91 11.09 -16.22
C VAL A 250 -8.12 10.41 -14.87
N PHE A 251 -8.34 11.21 -13.83
CA PHE A 251 -8.76 10.77 -12.50
C PHE A 251 -10.13 11.38 -12.20
N GLY A 252 -11.00 10.62 -11.54
CA GLY A 252 -12.42 10.97 -11.47
C GLY A 252 -13.13 10.89 -12.84
N PRO A 253 -14.26 11.59 -13.03
CA PRO A 253 -14.88 12.50 -12.06
C PRO A 253 -15.19 11.86 -10.69
N VAL A 254 -15.15 12.70 -9.66
CA VAL A 254 -15.64 12.39 -8.30
C VAL A 254 -16.65 13.46 -7.93
N PHE A 255 -17.67 13.09 -7.17
CA PHE A 255 -18.88 13.89 -6.99
C PHE A 255 -18.96 14.40 -5.55
N ILE A 256 -19.17 15.71 -5.37
CA ILE A 256 -19.39 16.32 -4.06
C ILE A 256 -20.89 16.46 -3.87
N TYR A 257 -21.45 15.74 -2.90
CA TYR A 257 -22.87 15.77 -2.57
C TYR A 257 -23.12 16.53 -1.26
N LEU A 258 -24.10 17.42 -1.28
CA LEU A 258 -24.53 18.22 -0.12
C LEU A 258 -26.03 17.99 0.09
N ASN A 259 -26.41 17.68 1.33
CA ASN A 259 -27.79 17.47 1.73
C ASN A 259 -28.07 18.13 3.08
N SER A 260 -29.35 18.40 3.38
CA SER A 260 -29.80 18.96 4.65
C SER A 260 -31.07 18.26 5.12
N ALA A 261 -31.18 18.03 6.43
CA ALA A 261 -32.39 17.48 7.03
C ALA A 261 -33.48 18.57 7.07
N SER A 262 -34.72 18.17 6.83
CA SER A 262 -35.86 19.06 6.58
C SER A 262 -36.45 19.70 7.83
N SER A 263 -36.13 19.19 9.03
CA SER A 263 -36.71 19.65 10.29
C SER A 263 -35.79 19.49 11.51
N ASP A 264 -36.07 20.27 12.56
CA ASP A 264 -35.35 20.21 13.85
C ASP A 264 -35.57 18.88 14.61
N ASP A 265 -36.58 18.08 14.25
CA ASP A 265 -36.85 16.76 14.85
C ASP A 265 -36.21 15.57 14.09
N GLU A 266 -35.81 15.75 12.82
CA GLU A 266 -35.28 14.67 11.96
C GLU A 266 -33.87 14.21 12.38
N ASP A 267 -33.61 12.91 12.45
CA ASP A 267 -32.31 12.37 12.87
C ASP A 267 -31.20 12.77 11.89
N ILE A 268 -30.07 13.23 12.39
CA ILE A 268 -28.90 13.58 11.57
C ILE A 268 -28.34 12.39 10.80
N LEU A 269 -28.61 11.15 11.23
CA LEU A 269 -28.22 9.93 10.52
C LEU A 269 -29.00 9.68 9.21
N THR A 270 -30.11 10.39 8.98
CA THR A 270 -30.81 10.38 7.68
C THR A 270 -29.90 10.87 6.55
N LEU A 271 -29.08 11.91 6.82
CA LEU A 271 -28.12 12.50 5.87
C LEU A 271 -27.13 11.48 5.30
N TRP A 272 -26.75 10.47 6.09
CA TRP A 272 -25.88 9.38 5.62
C TRP A 272 -26.62 8.35 4.77
N THR A 273 -27.89 8.08 5.10
CA THR A 273 -28.73 7.15 4.33
C THR A 273 -28.99 7.70 2.93
N ASP A 274 -29.40 8.96 2.85
CA ASP A 274 -29.59 9.72 1.62
C ASP A 274 -28.29 9.81 0.77
N ALA A 275 -27.14 10.03 1.41
CA ALA A 275 -25.84 10.01 0.73
C ALA A 275 -25.45 8.62 0.18
N LYS A 276 -25.86 7.53 0.84
CA LYS A 276 -25.70 6.16 0.29
C LYS A 276 -26.63 5.92 -0.89
N GLU A 277 -27.86 6.42 -0.86
CA GLU A 277 -28.81 6.32 -1.98
C GLU A 277 -28.29 7.10 -3.21
N GLN A 278 -27.82 8.35 -3.03
CA GLN A 278 -27.17 9.10 -4.10
C GLN A 278 -25.93 8.38 -4.65
N MET A 279 -25.10 7.77 -3.80
CA MET A 279 -23.91 7.02 -4.24
C MET A 279 -24.26 5.84 -5.15
N LEU A 280 -25.40 5.17 -4.93
CA LEU A 280 -25.89 4.13 -5.84
C LEU A 280 -26.26 4.73 -7.20
N ILE A 281 -27.04 5.83 -7.21
CA ILE A 281 -27.43 6.56 -8.43
C ILE A 281 -26.20 7.00 -9.23
N GLU A 282 -25.20 7.62 -8.60
CA GLU A 282 -23.96 8.04 -9.26
C GLU A 282 -23.15 6.87 -9.83
N THR A 283 -23.27 5.67 -9.23
CA THR A 283 -22.61 4.46 -9.75
C THR A 283 -23.35 3.87 -10.95
N GLU A 284 -24.69 3.89 -10.95
CA GLU A 284 -25.51 3.45 -12.09
C GLU A 284 -25.37 4.40 -13.29
N ASN A 285 -25.17 5.70 -13.03
CA ASN A 285 -24.88 6.73 -14.03
C ASN A 285 -23.45 6.67 -14.59
N TRP A 286 -22.58 5.76 -14.15
CA TRP A 286 -21.19 5.71 -14.61
C TRP A 286 -21.01 4.92 -15.93
N PRO A 287 -20.25 5.45 -16.91
CA PRO A 287 -19.60 6.76 -16.95
C PRO A 287 -20.58 7.85 -17.41
N TYR A 288 -20.42 9.03 -16.83
CA TYR A 288 -21.17 10.22 -17.19
C TYR A 288 -21.06 10.59 -18.68
N ASP A 289 -22.10 11.23 -19.22
CA ASP A 289 -22.18 11.73 -20.59
C ASP A 289 -21.86 13.25 -20.70
N PHE A 290 -22.05 14.00 -19.62
CA PHE A 290 -21.81 15.45 -19.56
C PHE A 290 -20.34 15.95 -19.69
N PRO A 291 -19.27 15.21 -19.30
CA PRO A 291 -17.90 15.74 -19.37
C PRO A 291 -17.43 15.95 -20.83
N LEU A 292 -17.07 17.19 -21.20
CA LEU A 292 -16.77 17.55 -22.59
C LEU A 292 -15.31 17.30 -23.01
N SER A 293 -14.41 17.05 -22.07
CA SER A 293 -13.00 16.81 -22.34
C SER A 293 -12.78 15.58 -23.23
N GLU A 294 -12.07 15.73 -24.35
CA GLU A 294 -11.71 14.63 -25.27
C GLU A 294 -10.86 13.52 -24.59
N ASP A 295 -10.23 13.83 -23.45
CA ASP A 295 -9.49 12.86 -22.64
C ASP A 295 -10.40 11.96 -21.80
N PHE A 296 -11.64 12.38 -21.54
CA PHE A 296 -12.63 11.56 -20.87
C PHE A 296 -13.31 10.61 -21.87
N VAL A 297 -13.19 9.31 -21.63
CA VAL A 297 -13.77 8.29 -22.50
C VAL A 297 -15.23 8.07 -22.09
N GLY A 298 -16.17 8.52 -22.91
CA GLY A 298 -17.60 8.29 -22.74
C GLY A 298 -18.03 6.81 -22.88
N ALA A 299 -19.28 6.52 -22.52
CA ALA A 299 -19.84 5.16 -22.53
C ALA A 299 -19.76 4.48 -23.92
N ASP A 300 -20.00 5.24 -24.98
CA ASP A 300 -20.02 4.80 -26.39
C ASP A 300 -18.68 4.20 -26.87
N LYS A 301 -17.57 4.62 -26.24
CA LYS A 301 -16.20 4.23 -26.59
C LYS A 301 -15.63 3.13 -25.69
N ARG A 302 -16.39 2.61 -24.72
CA ARG A 302 -15.90 1.63 -23.74
C ARG A 302 -16.27 0.19 -24.12
N GLY A 303 -15.41 -0.74 -23.70
CA GLY A 303 -15.56 -2.18 -23.91
C GLY A 303 -16.21 -2.89 -22.72
N ILE A 304 -16.58 -4.15 -22.97
CA ILE A 304 -17.09 -5.11 -21.98
C ILE A 304 -16.27 -6.40 -22.09
N VAL A 305 -15.91 -7.00 -20.96
CA VAL A 305 -15.30 -8.34 -20.90
C VAL A 305 -16.10 -9.19 -19.93
N SER A 306 -16.49 -10.38 -20.37
CA SER A 306 -17.25 -11.35 -19.57
C SER A 306 -16.72 -12.77 -19.77
N GLY A 307 -17.09 -13.67 -18.87
CA GLY A 307 -16.70 -15.06 -18.96
C GLY A 307 -17.11 -15.88 -17.73
N ARG A 308 -16.47 -17.03 -17.55
CA ARG A 308 -16.60 -17.89 -16.37
C ARG A 308 -15.21 -18.28 -15.85
N LEU A 309 -15.03 -18.19 -14.54
CA LEU A 309 -13.87 -18.64 -13.78
C LEU A 309 -14.27 -19.88 -12.96
N LEU A 310 -13.42 -20.90 -13.01
CA LEU A 310 -13.53 -22.18 -12.33
C LEU A 310 -12.18 -22.50 -11.69
N VAL A 311 -12.11 -23.37 -10.69
CA VAL A 311 -10.85 -23.80 -10.03
C VAL A 311 -10.56 -25.26 -10.36
N GLY A 312 -9.29 -25.56 -10.66
CA GLY A 312 -8.77 -26.90 -10.93
C GLY A 312 -7.66 -27.28 -9.95
N ASP A 313 -8.02 -27.74 -8.75
CA ASP A 313 -7.10 -28.41 -7.83
C ASP A 313 -7.46 -29.89 -7.72
N SER A 314 -6.63 -30.75 -8.32
CA SER A 314 -6.86 -32.20 -8.36
C SER A 314 -6.75 -32.91 -7.02
N TYR A 315 -6.12 -32.29 -6.01
CA TYR A 315 -6.03 -32.83 -4.65
C TYR A 315 -7.28 -32.47 -3.81
N VAL A 316 -8.00 -31.40 -4.19
CA VAL A 316 -9.31 -31.04 -3.61
C VAL A 316 -10.46 -31.73 -4.35
N SER A 317 -10.43 -31.74 -5.68
CA SER A 317 -11.52 -32.27 -6.51
C SER A 317 -11.03 -32.74 -7.90
N LYS A 318 -11.50 -33.94 -8.32
CA LYS A 318 -11.30 -34.44 -9.70
C LYS A 318 -12.20 -33.75 -10.75
N ARG A 319 -12.99 -32.75 -10.34
CA ARG A 319 -13.83 -31.89 -11.19
C ARG A 319 -13.49 -30.43 -10.94
N LEU A 320 -13.67 -29.60 -11.97
CA LEU A 320 -13.60 -28.16 -11.81
C LEU A 320 -14.65 -27.67 -10.79
N VAL A 321 -14.24 -26.79 -9.88
CA VAL A 321 -15.05 -26.15 -8.85
C VAL A 321 -15.46 -24.76 -9.33
N THR A 322 -16.61 -24.21 -8.91
CA THR A 322 -16.97 -22.82 -9.24
C THR A 322 -16.14 -21.84 -8.41
N ALA A 323 -15.57 -20.82 -9.06
CA ALA A 323 -14.83 -19.78 -8.36
C ALA A 323 -15.81 -18.73 -7.83
N ASN A 324 -16.51 -19.01 -6.73
CA ASN A 324 -17.45 -18.08 -6.10
C ASN A 324 -16.73 -16.86 -5.49
N SER A 325 -17.29 -15.65 -5.66
CA SER A 325 -16.81 -14.40 -5.06
C SER A 325 -15.34 -14.04 -5.36
N ALA A 326 -14.75 -14.66 -6.37
CA ALA A 326 -13.40 -14.44 -6.82
C ALA A 326 -13.25 -13.05 -7.43
N PHE A 327 -12.23 -12.30 -7.03
CA PHE A 327 -11.91 -11.02 -7.65
C PHE A 327 -11.25 -11.28 -9.00
N ILE A 328 -11.79 -10.64 -10.04
CA ILE A 328 -11.30 -10.77 -11.42
C ILE A 328 -11.32 -9.40 -12.09
N GLY A 329 -10.23 -9.06 -12.78
CA GLY A 329 -10.03 -7.71 -13.27
C GLY A 329 -8.89 -7.50 -14.26
N LEU A 330 -8.98 -6.40 -14.99
CA LEU A 330 -8.05 -5.97 -16.02
C LEU A 330 -7.10 -4.93 -15.44
N ALA A 331 -5.79 -5.13 -15.62
CA ALA A 331 -4.77 -4.13 -15.30
C ALA A 331 -3.64 -4.20 -16.36
N ALA A 332 -2.64 -3.32 -16.25
CA ALA A 332 -1.53 -3.29 -17.20
C ALA A 332 -0.84 -4.67 -17.34
N PRO A 333 -0.39 -5.07 -18.55
CA PRO A 333 0.28 -6.34 -18.74
C PRO A 333 1.60 -6.43 -17.97
N GLY A 334 1.76 -7.49 -17.18
CA GLY A 334 2.95 -7.79 -16.39
C GLY A 334 2.87 -9.19 -15.76
N ASP A 335 3.78 -9.45 -14.82
CA ASP A 335 3.90 -10.74 -14.13
C ASP A 335 2.69 -11.05 -13.22
N VAL A 336 2.61 -12.30 -12.75
CA VAL A 336 1.56 -12.75 -11.83
C VAL A 336 1.55 -11.87 -10.58
N GLY A 337 0.41 -11.22 -10.32
CA GLY A 337 0.24 -10.30 -9.19
C GLY A 337 0.74 -8.87 -9.41
N SER A 338 1.26 -8.49 -10.58
CA SER A 338 1.80 -7.13 -10.81
C SER A 338 0.77 -6.00 -10.64
N TRP A 339 -0.53 -6.30 -10.79
CA TRP A 339 -1.63 -5.35 -10.63
C TRP A 339 -1.64 -4.62 -9.27
N GLN A 340 -1.15 -5.25 -8.20
CA GLN A 340 -1.11 -4.62 -6.87
C GLN A 340 -0.04 -3.52 -6.74
N ILE A 341 0.91 -3.47 -7.68
CA ILE A 341 1.94 -2.41 -7.78
C ILE A 341 1.78 -1.52 -9.03
N GLU A 342 0.70 -1.69 -9.79
CA GLU A 342 0.39 -0.86 -10.97
C GLU A 342 -0.23 0.49 -10.55
N ASN A 343 0.39 1.58 -11.02
CA ASN A 343 0.05 2.96 -10.62
C ASN A 343 -0.15 3.98 -11.77
N LYS A 344 0.24 3.67 -13.01
CA LYS A 344 0.15 4.56 -14.17
C LYS A 344 -1.05 4.28 -15.07
N GLY A 345 -1.47 3.02 -15.18
CA GLY A 345 -2.61 2.58 -15.98
C GLY A 345 -3.95 2.74 -15.25
N TYR A 346 -5.02 2.35 -15.94
CA TYR A 346 -6.34 2.11 -15.35
C TYR A 346 -6.45 0.65 -14.88
N GLN A 347 -7.34 0.36 -13.93
CA GLN A 347 -7.68 -1.01 -13.53
C GLN A 347 -9.19 -1.21 -13.40
N PHE A 348 -9.74 -2.31 -13.93
CA PHE A 348 -11.18 -2.59 -13.89
C PHE A 348 -11.41 -3.91 -13.18
N TRP A 349 -12.20 -3.92 -12.10
CA TRP A 349 -12.37 -5.09 -11.23
C TRP A 349 -13.85 -5.40 -10.98
N THR A 350 -14.16 -6.68 -10.85
CA THR A 350 -15.47 -7.20 -10.44
C THR A 350 -15.28 -8.45 -9.57
N GLN A 351 -16.36 -8.97 -9.00
CA GLN A 351 -16.38 -10.29 -8.40
C GLN A 351 -17.23 -11.25 -9.25
N THR A 352 -16.90 -12.53 -9.19
CA THR A 352 -17.72 -13.59 -9.79
C THR A 352 -18.97 -13.90 -8.96
N ASP A 353 -20.01 -14.38 -9.63
CA ASP A 353 -21.18 -14.97 -9.00
C ASP A 353 -20.91 -16.37 -8.40
N THR A 354 -21.92 -17.00 -7.81
CA THR A 354 -21.84 -18.32 -7.18
C THR A 354 -21.51 -19.46 -8.17
N GLU A 355 -21.79 -19.26 -9.46
CA GLU A 355 -21.44 -20.17 -10.54
C GLU A 355 -20.05 -19.87 -11.12
N GLY A 356 -19.43 -18.74 -10.77
CA GLY A 356 -18.14 -18.28 -11.28
C GLY A 356 -18.23 -17.40 -12.53
N TYR A 357 -19.42 -16.95 -12.95
CA TYR A 357 -19.53 -16.00 -14.07
C TYR A 357 -19.15 -14.58 -13.63
N PHE A 358 -18.61 -13.80 -14.56
CA PHE A 358 -18.22 -12.41 -14.31
C PHE A 358 -18.54 -11.49 -15.49
N LEU A 359 -18.73 -10.22 -15.17
CA LEU A 359 -18.95 -9.13 -16.12
C LEU A 359 -18.16 -7.89 -15.66
N ILE A 360 -17.23 -7.43 -16.51
CA ILE A 360 -16.49 -6.18 -16.34
C ILE A 360 -16.99 -5.24 -17.43
N ASN A 361 -17.74 -4.21 -17.04
CA ASN A 361 -18.28 -3.18 -17.93
C ASN A 361 -17.35 -1.96 -17.99
N ASN A 362 -17.67 -1.01 -18.87
CA ASN A 362 -17.11 0.34 -18.89
C ASN A 362 -15.57 0.39 -19.05
N ILE A 363 -14.97 -0.60 -19.71
CA ILE A 363 -13.51 -0.70 -19.86
C ILE A 363 -13.00 0.33 -20.88
N ILE A 364 -12.06 1.19 -20.48
CA ILE A 364 -11.38 2.11 -21.40
C ILE A 364 -10.58 1.30 -22.45
N PRO A 365 -10.61 1.66 -23.75
CA PRO A 365 -9.80 0.99 -24.77
C PRO A 365 -8.30 1.01 -24.43
N GLY A 366 -7.69 -0.18 -24.38
CA GLY A 366 -6.28 -0.35 -24.02
C GLY A 366 -5.83 -1.80 -24.11
N ASN A 367 -4.55 -2.04 -23.79
CA ASN A 367 -3.98 -3.38 -23.69
C ASN A 367 -3.89 -3.77 -22.21
N TYR A 368 -4.46 -4.92 -21.84
CA TYR A 368 -4.62 -5.36 -20.45
C TYR A 368 -4.30 -6.85 -20.30
N SER A 369 -3.72 -7.22 -19.16
CA SER A 369 -3.79 -8.58 -18.65
C SER A 369 -5.05 -8.72 -17.79
N LEU A 370 -5.78 -9.82 -17.97
CA LEU A 370 -6.83 -10.24 -17.04
C LEU A 370 -6.19 -11.03 -15.91
N TYR A 371 -6.36 -10.57 -14.67
CA TYR A 371 -5.89 -11.18 -13.44
C TYR A 371 -7.08 -11.67 -12.61
N ALA A 372 -6.91 -12.73 -11.83
CA ALA A 372 -7.89 -13.15 -10.83
C ALA A 372 -7.25 -13.82 -9.62
N TRP A 373 -7.89 -13.72 -8.45
CA TRP A 373 -7.65 -14.60 -7.30
C TRP A 373 -8.98 -15.07 -6.70
N VAL A 374 -8.96 -16.25 -6.07
CA VAL A 374 -10.15 -16.91 -5.53
C VAL A 374 -9.96 -17.06 -4.01
N PRO A 375 -10.78 -16.45 -3.15
CA PRO A 375 -10.74 -16.70 -1.72
C PRO A 375 -10.84 -18.20 -1.41
N GLY A 376 -9.96 -18.70 -0.53
CA GLY A 376 -9.81 -20.13 -0.28
C GLY A 376 -8.83 -20.86 -1.20
N PHE A 377 -8.17 -20.16 -2.15
CA PHE A 377 -7.08 -20.73 -2.96
C PHE A 377 -5.91 -19.76 -3.15
N ILE A 378 -4.69 -20.20 -2.80
CA ILE A 378 -3.47 -19.41 -2.97
C ILE A 378 -3.28 -18.95 -4.43
N GLY A 379 -2.91 -17.67 -4.64
CA GLY A 379 -2.18 -17.20 -5.84
C GLY A 379 -2.93 -16.19 -6.73
N SER A 380 -2.62 -16.19 -8.04
CA SER A 380 -3.42 -15.53 -9.09
C SER A 380 -3.02 -16.02 -10.51
N ARG A 381 -3.90 -15.88 -11.52
CA ARG A 381 -3.67 -16.38 -12.92
C ARG A 381 -4.12 -15.37 -13.99
N THR A 382 -3.64 -15.56 -15.22
CA THR A 382 -4.06 -14.82 -16.43
C THR A 382 -4.41 -15.76 -17.61
N ARG A 383 -5.45 -15.40 -18.39
CA ARG A 383 -5.83 -15.82 -19.79
C ARG A 383 -7.29 -15.39 -20.08
N LEU A 384 -7.88 -15.80 -21.22
CA LEU A 384 -9.28 -15.51 -21.62
C LEU A 384 -9.97 -16.75 -22.24
N HIS A 385 -11.32 -16.73 -22.28
CA HIS A 385 -12.23 -17.73 -22.87
C HIS A 385 -12.40 -19.07 -22.10
N THR A 386 -13.20 -19.03 -21.01
CA THR A 386 -13.32 -20.05 -19.95
C THR A 386 -12.01 -20.26 -19.20
N LEU A 387 -12.01 -19.81 -17.95
CA LEU A 387 -10.81 -19.75 -17.12
C LEU A 387 -10.86 -20.85 -16.08
N VAL A 388 -10.00 -21.84 -16.23
CA VAL A 388 -9.59 -22.63 -15.07
C VAL A 388 -8.59 -21.81 -14.27
N TYR A 389 -8.61 -21.91 -12.95
CA TYR A 389 -7.61 -21.43 -12.02
C TYR A 389 -6.90 -22.64 -11.41
N ASP A 390 -5.65 -22.87 -11.76
CA ASP A 390 -4.84 -23.94 -11.16
C ASP A 390 -4.03 -23.28 -10.03
N PRO A 391 -4.37 -23.45 -8.74
CA PRO A 391 -3.57 -22.91 -7.66
C PRO A 391 -2.20 -23.60 -7.62
N PRO A 392 -1.11 -22.90 -7.22
CA PRO A 392 0.19 -23.55 -7.05
C PRO A 392 0.10 -24.68 -6.01
N ARG A 393 0.53 -25.87 -6.42
CA ARG A 393 0.26 -27.15 -5.75
C ARG A 393 1.21 -28.21 -6.30
N ASN A 394 2.08 -28.73 -5.46
CA ASN A 394 3.05 -29.77 -5.82
C ASN A 394 2.58 -31.15 -5.32
N GLY A 395 2.04 -31.22 -4.10
CA GLY A 395 1.60 -32.46 -3.48
C GLY A 395 0.35 -32.34 -2.61
N PRO A 396 -0.06 -33.42 -1.93
CA PRO A 396 -1.22 -33.40 -1.03
C PRO A 396 -0.95 -32.53 0.20
N THR A 397 -1.96 -31.81 0.71
CA THR A 397 -1.85 -31.11 2.00
C THR A 397 -1.61 -32.11 3.13
N LEU A 398 -0.58 -31.88 3.93
CA LEU A 398 -0.34 -32.59 5.19
C LEU A 398 -0.94 -31.80 6.36
N TRP A 399 -0.80 -30.47 6.34
CA TRP A 399 -1.46 -29.53 7.24
C TRP A 399 -1.45 -28.11 6.66
N GLU A 400 -2.31 -27.26 7.23
CA GLU A 400 -2.49 -25.86 6.83
C GLU A 400 -2.91 -24.97 8.01
N ILE A 401 -2.68 -23.66 7.90
CA ILE A 401 -2.88 -22.64 8.94
C ILE A 401 -3.40 -21.36 8.25
N GLY A 402 -4.53 -20.81 8.70
CA GLY A 402 -5.18 -19.63 8.11
C GLY A 402 -6.14 -19.94 6.96
N ILE A 403 -6.56 -18.91 6.23
CA ILE A 403 -7.42 -18.98 5.04
C ILE A 403 -6.77 -18.13 3.93
N PRO A 404 -6.49 -18.67 2.72
CA PRO A 404 -5.86 -17.89 1.67
C PRO A 404 -6.88 -16.98 0.96
N ASP A 405 -7.10 -15.79 1.52
CA ASP A 405 -8.01 -14.76 1.02
C ASP A 405 -7.36 -13.36 0.86
N ARG A 406 -6.09 -13.23 1.28
CA ARG A 406 -5.19 -12.07 1.31
C ARG A 406 -5.28 -11.16 2.54
N THR A 407 -5.96 -11.56 3.61
CA THR A 407 -5.97 -10.83 4.88
C THR A 407 -5.37 -11.63 6.05
N ALA A 408 -5.41 -11.07 7.25
CA ALA A 408 -5.03 -11.71 8.51
C ALA A 408 -6.16 -11.59 9.55
N ALA A 409 -7.41 -11.55 9.08
CA ALA A 409 -8.62 -11.25 9.85
C ALA A 409 -9.07 -12.41 10.76
N GLU A 410 -8.75 -13.63 10.35
CA GLU A 410 -9.12 -14.89 10.99
C GLU A 410 -8.15 -15.31 12.09
N PHE A 411 -6.95 -14.73 12.13
CA PHE A 411 -5.94 -14.95 13.16
C PHE A 411 -6.25 -14.24 14.48
N PHE A 412 -5.50 -14.60 15.53
CA PHE A 412 -5.69 -14.02 16.85
C PHE A 412 -5.26 -12.55 16.92
N ILE A 413 -6.22 -11.66 16.69
CA ILE A 413 -6.14 -10.24 17.02
C ILE A 413 -6.43 -10.09 18.52
N PRO A 414 -5.52 -9.56 19.34
CA PRO A 414 -5.73 -9.40 20.79
C PRO A 414 -6.70 -8.26 21.10
N ASN A 415 -7.11 -8.14 22.37
CA ASN A 415 -7.73 -6.90 22.87
C ASN A 415 -6.64 -5.85 23.14
N PRO A 416 -6.91 -4.54 22.95
CA PRO A 416 -5.94 -3.46 23.19
C PRO A 416 -5.61 -3.26 24.68
N GLN A 417 -4.59 -2.46 24.97
CA GLN A 417 -4.38 -1.95 26.33
C GLN A 417 -5.52 -0.98 26.70
N PRO A 418 -6.25 -1.18 27.81
CA PRO A 418 -7.42 -0.34 28.15
C PRO A 418 -7.14 1.17 28.27
N ARG A 419 -5.88 1.57 28.50
CA ARG A 419 -5.44 2.96 28.60
C ARG A 419 -5.20 3.67 27.24
N LEU A 420 -5.35 2.95 26.12
CA LEU A 420 -5.13 3.41 24.73
C LEU A 420 -6.34 3.11 23.83
N GLN A 421 -7.47 2.69 24.41
CA GLN A 421 -8.59 2.09 23.71
C GLN A 421 -9.50 3.16 23.08
N ASN A 422 -9.66 3.11 21.75
CA ASN A 422 -10.64 3.92 21.03
C ASN A 422 -11.99 3.20 21.09
N GLN A 423 -13.06 3.90 21.48
CA GLN A 423 -14.36 3.28 21.75
C GLN A 423 -15.06 2.82 20.47
N LEU A 424 -14.75 3.44 19.31
CA LEU A 424 -15.35 3.10 18.01
C LEU A 424 -15.12 1.64 17.60
N TYR A 425 -14.00 1.05 18.03
CA TYR A 425 -13.61 -0.32 17.66
C TYR A 425 -13.75 -1.31 18.82
N ILE A 426 -14.80 -1.14 19.64
CA ILE A 426 -15.18 -2.07 20.71
C ILE A 426 -16.39 -2.91 20.31
N GLU A 427 -17.46 -2.25 19.87
CA GLU A 427 -18.74 -2.91 19.58
C GLU A 427 -18.68 -3.74 18.28
N HIS A 428 -17.86 -3.28 17.32
CA HIS A 428 -17.63 -3.94 16.04
C HIS A 428 -16.37 -4.82 16.09
N TYR A 429 -16.51 -6.08 16.51
CA TYR A 429 -15.39 -7.03 16.65
C TYR A 429 -14.55 -7.18 15.37
N ALA A 430 -15.18 -7.11 14.19
CA ALA A 430 -14.49 -7.17 12.90
C ALA A 430 -13.46 -6.03 12.73
N GLU A 431 -13.77 -4.83 13.22
CA GLU A 431 -12.88 -3.65 13.13
C GLU A 431 -11.88 -3.56 14.29
N LYS A 432 -11.85 -4.54 15.21
CA LYS A 432 -11.00 -4.53 16.41
C LYS A 432 -9.50 -4.37 16.10
N PHE A 433 -9.05 -4.80 14.92
CA PHE A 433 -7.67 -4.61 14.45
C PHE A 433 -7.28 -3.13 14.26
N ARG A 434 -8.24 -2.19 14.22
CA ARG A 434 -7.98 -0.76 14.11
C ARG A 434 -7.60 -0.07 15.44
N GLN A 435 -7.49 -0.83 16.53
CA GLN A 435 -7.05 -0.32 17.83
C GLN A 435 -5.53 -0.08 17.85
N TYR A 436 -5.11 1.01 18.50
CA TYR A 436 -3.68 1.33 18.67
C TYR A 436 -2.96 0.30 19.57
N GLY A 437 -1.71 -0.02 19.24
CA GLY A 437 -0.80 -0.75 20.14
C GLY A 437 -0.99 -2.26 20.16
N LEU A 438 -1.75 -2.83 19.21
CA LEU A 438 -1.99 -4.28 19.16
C LEU A 438 -0.71 -5.10 18.93
N TRP A 439 0.29 -4.54 18.25
CA TRP A 439 1.62 -5.16 18.11
C TRP A 439 2.31 -5.41 19.45
N ASP A 440 2.20 -4.46 20.40
CA ASP A 440 2.88 -4.55 21.71
C ASP A 440 2.28 -5.66 22.58
N ARG A 441 1.00 -5.98 22.37
CA ARG A 441 0.30 -7.08 23.05
C ARG A 441 0.99 -8.42 22.84
N TYR A 442 1.74 -8.61 21.74
CA TYR A 442 2.57 -9.81 21.54
C TYR A 442 3.53 -10.01 22.72
N THR A 443 4.25 -8.96 23.13
CA THR A 443 5.19 -9.00 24.26
C THR A 443 4.50 -9.27 25.59
N GLU A 444 3.28 -8.76 25.77
CA GLU A 444 2.50 -8.95 27.00
C GLU A 444 1.94 -10.37 27.14
N ILE A 445 1.77 -11.09 26.01
CA ILE A 445 1.28 -12.47 25.96
C ILE A 445 2.45 -13.46 25.92
N TYR A 446 3.54 -13.10 25.24
CA TYR A 446 4.75 -13.89 25.02
C TYR A 446 5.99 -13.18 25.62
N PRO A 447 6.10 -13.01 26.96
CA PRO A 447 7.13 -12.17 27.57
C PRO A 447 8.54 -12.79 27.59
N ASN A 448 8.65 -14.12 27.71
CA ASN A 448 9.93 -14.83 27.84
C ASN A 448 10.21 -15.72 26.61
N ASP A 449 9.22 -16.54 26.25
CA ASP A 449 9.22 -17.48 25.13
C ASP A 449 8.45 -16.91 23.94
N ASP A 450 8.60 -17.48 22.75
CA ASP A 450 7.87 -17.08 21.53
C ASP A 450 6.71 -18.04 21.22
N LEU A 451 5.86 -17.66 20.26
CA LEU A 451 4.68 -18.42 19.83
C LEU A 451 5.05 -19.85 19.37
N VAL A 452 4.39 -20.85 19.97
CA VAL A 452 4.50 -22.26 19.58
C VAL A 452 3.13 -22.79 19.17
N TYR A 453 2.96 -23.09 17.89
CA TYR A 453 1.77 -23.67 17.30
C TYR A 453 1.98 -25.18 17.09
N THR A 454 1.04 -26.02 17.53
CA THR A 454 1.12 -27.48 17.34
C THR A 454 -0.02 -27.94 16.43
N VAL A 455 0.34 -28.45 15.25
CA VAL A 455 -0.61 -28.96 14.24
C VAL A 455 -1.50 -30.04 14.86
N GLY A 456 -2.81 -29.94 14.62
CA GLY A 456 -3.82 -30.85 15.19
C GLY A 456 -4.16 -30.63 16.67
N SER A 457 -3.49 -29.69 17.36
CA SER A 457 -3.78 -29.33 18.76
C SER A 457 -4.13 -27.85 18.95
N SER A 458 -3.47 -26.95 18.22
CA SER A 458 -3.65 -25.49 18.32
C SER A 458 -4.68 -24.97 17.31
N ASN A 459 -5.43 -23.92 17.69
CA ASN A 459 -6.37 -23.23 16.81
C ASN A 459 -5.77 -21.90 16.33
N TYR A 460 -5.68 -21.66 15.03
CA TYR A 460 -5.09 -20.42 14.50
C TYR A 460 -5.89 -19.15 14.87
N GLN A 461 -7.19 -19.29 15.18
CA GLN A 461 -8.05 -18.17 15.58
C GLN A 461 -7.77 -17.65 17.00
N SER A 462 -7.08 -18.44 17.84
CA SER A 462 -6.73 -18.08 19.23
C SER A 462 -5.23 -18.16 19.54
N ASP A 463 -4.50 -19.02 18.85
CA ASP A 463 -3.14 -19.41 19.19
C ASP A 463 -2.10 -18.92 18.17
N TRP A 464 -2.55 -18.43 17.00
CA TRP A 464 -1.71 -17.82 15.97
C TRP A 464 -1.94 -16.31 15.93
N PHE A 465 -0.98 -15.55 16.45
CA PHE A 465 -1.10 -14.10 16.57
C PHE A 465 -1.11 -13.42 15.19
N PHE A 466 -1.93 -12.39 14.99
CA PHE A 466 -2.17 -11.82 13.65
C PHE A 466 -0.93 -11.22 12.95
N ALA A 467 0.06 -10.75 13.71
CA ALA A 467 1.28 -10.13 13.19
C ALA A 467 2.57 -10.68 13.83
N HIS A 468 3.46 -11.24 13.01
CA HIS A 468 4.80 -11.70 13.41
C HIS A 468 5.76 -10.52 13.52
N VAL A 469 5.67 -9.83 14.66
CA VAL A 469 6.45 -8.65 15.05
C VAL A 469 7.62 -9.03 15.97
N ASN A 470 8.59 -8.10 16.08
CA ASN A 470 9.64 -8.17 17.09
C ASN A 470 9.06 -7.90 18.50
N ARG A 471 9.57 -8.62 19.51
CA ARG A 471 9.18 -8.44 20.92
C ARG A 471 9.88 -7.22 21.53
N TYR A 472 9.20 -6.43 22.37
CA TYR A 472 9.83 -5.30 23.04
C TYR A 472 10.58 -5.71 24.32
N THR A 473 11.63 -4.95 24.64
CA THR A 473 12.45 -5.05 25.85
C THR A 473 12.82 -3.65 26.32
N TYR A 474 13.09 -3.46 27.62
CA TYR A 474 13.65 -2.21 28.12
C TYR A 474 15.18 -2.33 28.22
N ASN A 475 15.91 -1.29 27.82
CA ASN A 475 17.34 -1.19 28.06
C ASN A 475 17.65 -0.57 29.44
N ASP A 476 18.94 -0.46 29.79
CA ASP A 476 19.38 0.06 31.09
C ASP A 476 18.96 1.53 31.36
N ASP A 477 18.73 2.32 30.30
CA ASP A 477 18.21 3.69 30.38
C ASP A 477 16.68 3.76 30.60
N GLY A 478 15.99 2.61 30.61
CA GLY A 478 14.52 2.52 30.63
C GLY A 478 13.85 2.75 29.27
N ASN A 479 14.60 2.84 28.17
CA ASN A 479 14.06 3.04 26.83
C ASN A 479 13.56 1.71 26.22
N LYS A 480 12.44 1.79 25.50
CA LYS A 480 11.85 0.67 24.76
C LYS A 480 12.72 0.33 23.54
N THR A 481 13.09 -0.93 23.42
CA THR A 481 13.90 -1.53 22.35
C THR A 481 13.19 -2.80 21.86
N TYR A 482 13.62 -3.40 20.75
CA TYR A 482 12.99 -4.61 20.23
C TYR A 482 14.01 -5.70 19.92
N ILE A 483 13.61 -6.97 20.07
CA ILE A 483 14.41 -8.16 19.79
C ILE A 483 13.71 -9.09 18.77
N PRO A 484 14.47 -9.79 17.91
CA PRO A 484 13.96 -10.83 17.03
C PRO A 484 13.12 -11.87 17.75
N THR A 485 12.03 -12.29 17.11
CA THR A 485 11.15 -13.38 17.54
C THR A 485 11.33 -14.60 16.66
N THR A 486 11.03 -15.80 17.17
CA THR A 486 11.14 -17.06 16.44
C THR A 486 9.99 -17.99 16.79
N TRP A 487 8.94 -17.96 15.97
CA TRP A 487 7.75 -18.80 16.10
C TRP A 487 8.05 -20.23 15.67
N GLN A 488 7.30 -21.19 16.22
CA GLN A 488 7.48 -22.62 15.96
C GLN A 488 6.17 -23.25 15.45
N ILE A 489 6.25 -24.04 14.38
CA ILE A 489 5.19 -24.96 13.96
C ILE A 489 5.68 -26.38 14.23
N GLY A 490 5.14 -27.03 15.27
CA GLY A 490 5.37 -28.44 15.56
C GLY A 490 4.34 -29.34 14.87
N PHE A 491 4.79 -30.42 14.23
CA PHE A 491 3.93 -31.38 13.54
C PHE A 491 4.57 -32.78 13.50
N ASP A 492 3.77 -33.84 13.44
CA ASP A 492 4.25 -35.22 13.34
C ASP A 492 4.08 -35.76 11.92
N LEU A 493 5.09 -36.50 11.43
CA LEU A 493 5.02 -37.26 10.17
C LEU A 493 5.03 -38.76 10.47
N GLN A 494 4.05 -39.52 9.96
CA GLN A 494 4.00 -40.98 10.12
C GLN A 494 5.02 -41.70 9.23
N GLU A 495 5.35 -41.10 8.09
CA GLU A 495 6.35 -41.57 7.14
C GLU A 495 7.08 -40.37 6.50
N VAL A 496 8.32 -40.57 6.10
CA VAL A 496 9.08 -39.66 5.24
C VAL A 496 9.45 -40.43 3.97
N VAL A 497 9.16 -39.87 2.80
CA VAL A 497 9.48 -40.51 1.52
C VAL A 497 10.91 -40.15 1.13
N ASP A 498 11.81 -41.13 1.16
CA ASP A 498 13.24 -40.96 0.84
C ASP A 498 13.47 -40.31 -0.54
N SER A 499 14.50 -39.45 -0.61
CA SER A 499 14.93 -38.77 -1.85
C SER A 499 13.84 -37.95 -2.55
N SER A 500 12.92 -37.35 -1.77
CA SER A 500 11.80 -36.57 -2.29
C SER A 500 11.76 -35.13 -1.75
N ASN A 501 11.11 -34.22 -2.47
CA ASN A 501 10.86 -32.86 -2.03
C ASN A 501 9.41 -32.70 -1.60
N TYR A 502 9.23 -32.35 -0.33
CA TYR A 502 8.01 -31.76 0.23
C TYR A 502 7.98 -30.27 -0.17
N THR A 503 6.85 -29.57 0.04
CA THR A 503 6.79 -28.13 -0.22
C THR A 503 6.12 -27.39 0.92
N LEU A 504 6.71 -26.28 1.35
CA LEU A 504 6.11 -25.32 2.26
C LEU A 504 5.66 -24.10 1.46
N GLN A 505 4.35 -23.91 1.32
CA GLN A 505 3.77 -22.67 0.83
C GLN A 505 3.61 -21.70 2.00
N ILE A 506 4.14 -20.47 1.87
CA ILE A 506 3.87 -19.36 2.78
C ILE A 506 3.38 -18.18 1.97
N THR A 507 2.25 -17.61 2.38
CA THR A 507 1.74 -16.35 1.86
C THR A 507 1.60 -15.32 2.97
N LEU A 508 1.81 -14.05 2.62
CA LEU A 508 1.79 -12.92 3.54
C LEU A 508 0.76 -11.90 3.04
N ALA A 509 -0.21 -11.56 3.90
CA ALA A 509 -1.13 -10.46 3.70
C ALA A 509 -0.40 -9.10 3.72
N SER A 510 0.73 -9.00 4.44
CA SER A 510 1.53 -7.78 4.57
C SER A 510 2.98 -8.06 4.97
N ALA A 511 3.89 -7.14 4.61
CA ALA A 511 5.23 -7.09 5.16
C ALA A 511 5.71 -5.66 5.39
N ASN A 512 6.39 -5.41 6.50
CA ASN A 512 7.02 -4.13 6.79
C ASN A 512 8.44 -4.27 7.33
N GLU A 513 9.42 -3.81 6.54
CA GLU A 513 10.87 -3.86 6.85
C GLU A 513 11.37 -5.26 7.28
N ALA A 514 10.74 -6.33 6.80
CA ALA A 514 10.90 -7.70 7.28
C ALA A 514 12.03 -8.48 6.59
N ASP A 515 12.55 -9.49 7.30
CA ASP A 515 13.33 -10.62 6.78
C ASP A 515 12.82 -11.87 7.51
N LEU A 516 12.02 -12.68 6.83
CA LEU A 516 11.50 -13.94 7.37
C LEU A 516 12.48 -15.06 7.01
N GLN A 517 13.12 -15.62 8.02
CA GLN A 517 14.00 -16.77 7.90
C GLN A 517 13.29 -18.05 8.35
N ILE A 518 13.47 -19.12 7.60
CA ILE A 518 12.88 -20.43 7.86
C ILE A 518 13.99 -21.43 8.17
N ARG A 519 13.80 -22.25 9.20
CA ARG A 519 14.66 -23.40 9.53
C ARG A 519 13.81 -24.61 9.88
N ILE A 520 14.38 -25.80 9.74
CA ILE A 520 13.65 -27.07 9.88
C ILE A 520 14.46 -27.96 10.83
N ASN A 521 13.81 -28.43 11.89
CA ASN A 521 14.32 -29.29 12.97
C ASN A 521 15.53 -28.78 13.79
N VAL A 522 16.34 -27.87 13.27
CA VAL A 522 17.50 -27.26 13.96
C VAL A 522 17.38 -25.72 13.92
N GLN A 523 17.15 -25.10 15.08
CA GLN A 523 16.89 -23.66 15.20
C GLN A 523 18.13 -22.78 14.94
N ASP A 524 19.32 -23.26 15.32
CA ASP A 524 20.55 -22.44 15.36
C ASP A 524 21.50 -22.71 14.19
N THR A 525 20.97 -23.10 13.02
CA THR A 525 21.80 -23.25 11.81
C THR A 525 22.35 -21.91 11.32
N ASP A 526 23.63 -21.91 10.99
CA ASP A 526 24.40 -20.76 10.48
C ASP A 526 23.78 -20.13 9.21
N VAL A 527 23.12 -20.96 8.40
CA VAL A 527 22.39 -20.62 7.19
C VAL A 527 20.93 -21.06 7.38
N PRO A 528 19.93 -20.19 7.18
CA PRO A 528 18.53 -20.60 7.18
C PRO A 528 18.22 -21.45 5.93
N HIS A 529 17.23 -22.34 6.02
CA HIS A 529 16.74 -23.10 4.87
C HIS A 529 16.18 -22.20 3.77
N PHE A 530 15.50 -21.11 4.19
CA PHE A 530 15.01 -20.07 3.31
C PHE A 530 15.07 -18.69 4.00
N THR A 531 15.21 -17.62 3.21
CA THR A 531 15.08 -16.22 3.65
C THR A 531 14.37 -15.44 2.55
N THR A 532 13.42 -14.56 2.93
CA THR A 532 12.78 -13.63 2.00
C THR A 532 13.73 -12.52 1.52
N GLY A 533 14.86 -12.33 2.22
CA GLY A 533 15.58 -11.06 2.19
C GLY A 533 14.73 -9.92 2.74
N SER A 534 15.15 -8.67 2.47
CA SER A 534 14.44 -7.46 2.89
C SER A 534 13.18 -7.23 2.06
N ILE A 535 12.00 -7.41 2.66
CA ILE A 535 10.70 -7.24 1.97
C ILE A 535 9.80 -6.20 2.64
N GLY A 536 8.73 -5.81 1.95
CA GLY A 536 7.68 -4.96 2.51
C GLY A 536 7.89 -3.45 2.37
N ARG A 537 7.49 -2.71 3.42
CA ARG A 537 7.34 -1.24 3.56
C ARG A 537 5.93 -0.70 3.36
N ASP A 538 4.92 -1.58 3.41
CA ASP A 538 3.50 -1.16 3.39
C ASP A 538 3.10 -0.35 4.65
N ASN A 539 3.81 -0.54 5.77
CA ASN A 539 3.50 -0.03 7.10
C ASN A 539 2.08 -0.38 7.58
N ALA A 540 1.47 -1.48 7.13
CA ALA A 540 0.08 -1.82 7.47
C ALA A 540 -0.14 -1.97 8.99
N ILE A 541 0.81 -2.60 9.70
CA ILE A 541 0.80 -2.76 11.17
C ILE A 541 0.77 -1.39 11.88
N ALA A 542 1.55 -0.42 11.41
CA ALA A 542 1.61 0.94 11.96
C ALA A 542 0.37 1.79 11.61
N ARG A 543 -0.41 1.32 10.63
CA ARG A 543 -1.60 1.98 10.07
C ARG A 543 -2.90 1.29 10.49
N HIS A 544 -2.82 0.40 11.49
CA HIS A 544 -3.96 -0.35 12.04
C HIS A 544 -4.75 -1.11 10.95
N GLY A 545 -4.02 -1.74 10.03
CA GLY A 545 -4.54 -2.63 9.00
C GLY A 545 -4.02 -4.07 9.17
N ILE A 546 -4.73 -5.02 8.55
CA ILE A 546 -4.42 -6.47 8.59
C ILE A 546 -3.86 -7.02 7.26
N HIS A 547 -3.65 -6.16 6.28
CA HIS A 547 -3.10 -6.48 4.95
C HIS A 547 -2.45 -5.23 4.32
N GLY A 548 -1.65 -5.46 3.28
CA GLY A 548 -0.90 -4.45 2.54
C GLY A 548 -0.60 -4.97 1.13
N LEU A 549 0.68 -5.21 0.83
CA LEU A 549 1.06 -5.95 -0.39
C LEU A 549 1.12 -7.46 -0.10
N TYR A 550 0.61 -8.24 -1.05
CA TYR A 550 0.58 -9.69 -1.00
C TYR A 550 1.90 -10.31 -1.48
N TRP A 551 2.45 -11.22 -0.69
CA TRP A 551 3.67 -11.98 -1.01
C TRP A 551 3.36 -13.48 -0.99
N MET A 552 4.03 -14.25 -1.86
CA MET A 552 3.91 -15.71 -1.92
C MET A 552 5.29 -16.34 -2.11
N TYR A 553 5.55 -17.42 -1.35
CA TYR A 553 6.76 -18.21 -1.43
C TYR A 553 6.41 -19.71 -1.44
N SER A 554 6.88 -20.41 -2.48
CA SER A 554 6.87 -21.87 -2.56
C SER A 554 8.28 -22.36 -2.25
N ILE A 555 8.46 -23.04 -1.13
CA ILE A 555 9.76 -23.43 -0.59
C ILE A 555 9.89 -24.96 -0.61
N ASP A 556 10.84 -25.49 -1.40
CA ASP A 556 11.12 -26.92 -1.42
C ASP A 556 11.77 -27.38 -0.11
N VAL A 557 11.34 -28.53 0.40
CA VAL A 557 11.85 -29.15 1.64
C VAL A 557 12.25 -30.59 1.33
N PRO A 558 13.55 -30.87 1.12
CA PRO A 558 14.02 -32.24 0.89
C PRO A 558 13.77 -33.15 2.10
N SER A 559 13.52 -34.44 1.84
CA SER A 559 13.31 -35.51 2.83
C SER A 559 14.32 -35.48 3.99
N ASP A 560 15.57 -35.17 3.67
CA ASP A 560 16.73 -35.26 4.56
C ASP A 560 16.72 -34.20 5.68
N PHE A 561 15.85 -33.19 5.58
CA PHE A 561 15.59 -32.22 6.66
C PHE A 561 14.47 -32.66 7.62
N LEU A 562 13.75 -33.74 7.29
CA LEU A 562 12.58 -34.23 8.02
C LEU A 562 12.89 -35.53 8.77
N ALA A 563 12.08 -35.85 9.77
CA ALA A 563 12.15 -37.08 10.55
C ALA A 563 10.79 -37.77 10.61
N ILE A 564 10.78 -39.09 10.82
CA ILE A 564 9.56 -39.82 11.22
C ILE A 564 9.28 -39.47 12.69
N GLY A 565 8.02 -39.17 13.01
CA GLY A 565 7.60 -38.57 14.26
C GLY A 565 7.70 -37.05 14.22
N LYS A 566 8.14 -36.45 15.33
CA LYS A 566 8.06 -35.00 15.56
C LYS A 566 9.05 -34.20 14.73
N ASN A 567 8.51 -33.20 14.02
CA ASN A 567 9.23 -32.16 13.30
C ASN A 567 8.87 -30.77 13.85
N ILE A 568 9.74 -29.79 13.61
CA ILE A 568 9.51 -28.37 13.92
C ILE A 568 10.01 -27.50 12.77
N ILE A 569 9.14 -26.63 12.25
CA ILE A 569 9.56 -25.48 11.41
C ILE A 569 9.68 -24.25 12.31
N PHE A 570 10.83 -23.58 12.24
CA PHE A 570 11.11 -22.33 12.93
C PHE A 570 10.97 -21.16 11.95
N LEU A 571 10.09 -20.22 12.27
CA LEU A 571 9.83 -19.00 11.51
C LEU A 571 10.38 -17.81 12.30
N LYS A 572 11.45 -17.19 11.81
CA LYS A 572 12.19 -16.14 12.52
C LYS A 572 12.09 -14.80 11.81
N GLN A 573 11.54 -13.79 12.48
CA GLN A 573 11.71 -12.40 12.06
C GLN A 573 13.10 -11.92 12.44
N SER A 574 14.06 -11.94 11.52
CA SER A 574 15.45 -11.56 11.79
C SER A 574 15.70 -10.05 11.67
N ARG A 575 14.80 -9.27 11.07
CA ARG A 575 15.00 -7.83 10.89
C ARG A 575 14.49 -7.00 12.06
N GLY A 576 15.42 -6.72 12.97
CA GLY A 576 15.41 -5.49 13.75
C GLY A 576 16.18 -4.36 13.03
N SER A 577 15.64 -3.14 13.09
CA SER A 577 16.33 -1.91 12.68
C SER A 577 17.31 -1.41 13.75
N SER A 578 18.57 -1.21 13.36
CA SER A 578 19.52 -0.41 14.17
C SER A 578 19.13 1.08 14.09
N PRO A 579 19.43 1.93 15.10
CA PRO A 579 19.14 3.38 15.07
C PRO A 579 19.87 4.20 13.98
N TRP A 580 20.46 3.54 12.98
CA TRP A 580 21.11 4.14 11.80
C TRP A 580 20.23 4.07 10.54
N SER A 581 18.90 4.00 10.70
CA SER A 581 17.97 3.66 9.60
C SER A 581 17.57 4.82 8.68
N GLU A 582 18.00 6.06 8.95
CA GLU A 582 17.75 7.21 8.05
C GLU A 582 18.98 8.09 7.75
N VAL A 583 20.10 7.95 8.48
CA VAL A 583 21.37 8.67 8.20
C VAL A 583 22.58 7.77 8.45
N MET A 584 23.08 7.05 7.42
CA MET A 584 24.43 6.43 7.40
C MET A 584 24.80 5.87 6.01
N PHE A 585 25.38 6.71 5.14
CA PHE A 585 26.31 6.25 4.08
C PHE A 585 27.53 7.20 3.95
N ARG A 586 27.93 7.80 5.09
CA ARG A 586 29.17 8.58 5.25
C ARG A 586 29.75 8.38 6.66
N HIS A 587 30.35 7.21 6.92
CA HIS A 587 31.49 6.95 7.83
C HIS A 587 31.65 5.44 8.15
N TYR A 588 31.84 4.63 7.12
CA TYR A 588 32.61 3.40 7.25
C TYR A 588 33.72 3.46 6.20
N GLY A 589 34.97 3.36 6.64
CA GLY A 589 36.16 3.65 5.83
C GLY A 589 36.49 2.60 4.77
N LEU A 590 35.50 2.02 4.11
CA LEU A 590 35.68 1.01 3.07
C LEU A 590 36.38 1.59 1.83
N TRP A 591 35.95 2.77 1.39
CA TRP A 591 36.58 3.51 0.29
C TRP A 591 38.01 3.94 0.67
N ASP A 592 38.20 4.39 1.90
CA ASP A 592 39.50 4.80 2.43
C ASP A 592 40.44 3.59 2.54
N ARG A 593 39.95 2.44 3.01
CA ARG A 593 40.75 1.20 3.13
C ARG A 593 41.13 0.59 1.78
N TYR A 594 40.26 0.66 0.77
CA TYR A 594 40.65 0.31 -0.60
C TYR A 594 41.70 1.31 -1.13
N THR A 595 41.60 2.59 -0.78
CA THR A 595 42.60 3.61 -1.14
C THR A 595 43.94 3.39 -0.43
N ASP A 596 43.97 2.89 0.81
CA ASP A 596 45.20 2.51 1.52
C ASP A 596 45.92 1.34 0.84
N LEU A 597 45.16 0.33 0.38
CA LEU A 597 45.68 -0.90 -0.20
C LEU A 597 46.04 -0.75 -1.70
N TYR A 598 45.27 0.04 -2.43
CA TYR A 598 45.37 0.24 -3.88
C TYR A 598 45.49 1.75 -4.23
N PRO A 599 46.52 2.47 -3.73
CA PRO A 599 46.56 3.93 -3.74
C PRO A 599 46.75 4.57 -5.11
N ASN A 600 47.43 3.88 -6.04
CA ASN A 600 47.83 4.43 -7.34
C ASN A 600 47.34 3.60 -8.55
N GLU A 601 46.95 2.34 -8.32
CA GLU A 601 46.55 1.34 -9.32
C GLU A 601 45.36 0.53 -8.78
N ASP A 602 44.65 -0.20 -9.63
CA ASP A 602 43.49 -1.01 -9.23
C ASP A 602 43.86 -2.49 -9.02
N LEU A 603 42.97 -3.24 -8.38
CA LEU A 603 43.18 -4.66 -8.07
C LEU A 603 43.44 -5.49 -9.33
N VAL A 604 44.60 -6.16 -9.36
CA VAL A 604 44.96 -7.16 -10.38
C VAL A 604 45.09 -8.52 -9.70
N TYR A 605 44.40 -9.53 -10.22
CA TYR A 605 44.39 -10.90 -9.70
C TYR A 605 44.79 -11.89 -10.79
N ARG A 606 45.83 -12.70 -10.52
CA ARG A 606 46.38 -13.70 -11.44
C ARG A 606 46.04 -15.09 -10.96
N VAL A 607 45.18 -15.81 -11.69
CA VAL A 607 44.72 -17.15 -11.29
C VAL A 607 45.89 -18.12 -11.37
N GLY A 608 46.28 -18.68 -10.23
CA GLY A 608 47.46 -19.54 -10.09
C GLY A 608 48.70 -18.85 -9.48
N GLU A 609 48.70 -17.52 -9.36
CA GLU A 609 49.80 -16.75 -8.74
C GLU A 609 49.36 -15.95 -7.51
N SER A 610 48.17 -15.34 -7.55
CA SER A 610 47.65 -14.45 -6.48
C SER A 610 46.89 -15.21 -5.38
N ASP A 611 47.05 -14.77 -4.13
CA ASP A 611 46.40 -15.37 -2.96
C ASP A 611 45.04 -14.70 -2.69
N TYR A 612 43.94 -15.43 -2.86
CA TYR A 612 42.59 -14.91 -2.64
C TYR A 612 42.29 -14.49 -1.19
N THR A 613 43.12 -14.87 -0.22
CA THR A 613 43.00 -14.45 1.19
C THR A 613 43.70 -13.13 1.50
N LYS A 614 44.51 -12.60 0.56
CA LYS A 614 45.32 -11.39 0.74
C LYS A 614 45.13 -10.35 -0.38
N ASP A 615 45.15 -10.82 -1.61
CA ASP A 615 45.22 -9.99 -2.82
C ASP A 615 43.83 -9.68 -3.39
N TRP A 616 42.82 -10.47 -3.01
CA TRP A 616 41.42 -10.25 -3.35
C TRP A 616 40.72 -9.39 -2.29
N PHE A 617 40.16 -8.25 -2.69
CA PHE A 617 39.36 -7.40 -1.83
C PHE A 617 37.89 -7.82 -1.90
N TYR A 618 37.15 -7.75 -0.79
CA TYR A 618 35.84 -8.41 -0.68
C TYR A 618 34.66 -7.66 -1.34
N ALA A 619 34.86 -6.40 -1.74
CA ALA A 619 33.85 -5.58 -2.42
C ALA A 619 34.50 -4.72 -3.51
N HIS A 620 33.89 -4.58 -4.68
CA HIS A 620 34.38 -3.68 -5.74
C HIS A 620 33.89 -2.25 -5.48
N VAL A 621 34.82 -1.28 -5.40
CA VAL A 621 34.54 0.06 -4.85
C VAL A 621 35.24 1.19 -5.63
N THR A 622 34.70 2.40 -5.53
CA THR A 622 35.38 3.61 -6.02
C THR A 622 36.57 3.98 -5.13
N ARG A 623 37.73 4.30 -5.73
CA ARG A 623 38.88 4.84 -4.99
C ARG A 623 38.63 6.30 -4.65
N ARG A 624 39.04 6.72 -3.46
CA ARG A 624 39.00 8.11 -3.02
C ARG A 624 40.28 8.84 -3.44
N THR A 625 40.18 9.99 -4.10
CA THR A 625 41.34 10.81 -4.42
C THR A 625 41.78 11.61 -3.19
N LYS A 626 43.01 12.14 -3.21
CA LYS A 626 43.50 13.08 -2.16
C LYS A 626 42.63 14.34 -2.02
N ASN A 627 41.86 14.68 -3.06
CA ASN A 627 40.90 15.79 -3.07
C ASN A 627 39.52 15.41 -2.48
N LYS A 628 39.37 14.18 -1.97
CA LYS A 628 38.12 13.58 -1.43
C LYS A 628 37.04 13.29 -2.47
N GLU A 629 37.37 13.34 -3.75
CA GLU A 629 36.51 12.89 -4.86
C GLU A 629 36.56 11.37 -4.98
N TYR A 630 35.58 10.76 -5.67
CA TYR A 630 35.53 9.31 -5.89
C TYR A 630 35.64 9.01 -7.39
N ILE A 631 36.60 8.17 -7.75
CA ILE A 631 36.83 7.72 -9.13
C ILE A 631 36.44 6.24 -9.30
N PRO A 632 35.92 5.84 -10.48
CA PRO A 632 35.70 4.43 -10.79
C PRO A 632 37.03 3.66 -10.78
N THR A 633 36.95 2.35 -10.56
CA THR A 633 38.09 1.44 -10.50
C THR A 633 37.83 0.24 -11.40
N THR A 634 38.87 -0.32 -12.00
CA THR A 634 38.76 -1.47 -12.92
C THR A 634 39.57 -2.64 -12.39
N TRP A 635 38.89 -3.68 -11.90
CA TRP A 635 39.56 -4.89 -11.44
C TRP A 635 39.93 -5.77 -12.64
N GLN A 636 41.16 -6.27 -12.67
CA GLN A 636 41.67 -7.11 -13.75
C GLN A 636 41.91 -8.53 -13.25
N ILE A 637 41.15 -9.48 -13.77
CA ILE A 637 41.40 -10.92 -13.55
C ILE A 637 42.08 -11.46 -14.80
N SER A 638 43.20 -12.15 -14.63
CA SER A 638 43.94 -12.78 -15.74
C SER A 638 44.32 -14.22 -15.41
N PHE A 639 44.29 -15.07 -16.44
CA PHE A 639 44.53 -16.50 -16.36
C PHE A 639 45.00 -17.01 -17.72
N ASP A 640 45.91 -17.99 -17.72
CA ASP A 640 46.41 -18.59 -18.96
C ASP A 640 45.49 -19.71 -19.45
N LEU A 641 45.23 -19.73 -20.76
CA LEU A 641 44.58 -20.85 -21.45
C LEU A 641 45.63 -21.56 -22.34
N PRO A 642 46.20 -22.70 -21.90
CA PRO A 642 47.32 -23.35 -22.61
C PRO A 642 46.93 -23.95 -23.96
N THR A 643 45.63 -24.12 -24.23
CA THR A 643 45.07 -24.36 -25.56
C THR A 643 43.74 -23.61 -25.68
N VAL A 644 43.45 -23.08 -26.87
CA VAL A 644 42.21 -22.36 -27.19
C VAL A 644 41.67 -22.88 -28.52
N ASP A 645 40.39 -23.21 -28.57
CA ASP A 645 39.68 -23.53 -29.80
C ASP A 645 39.21 -22.20 -30.46
N PRO A 646 39.67 -21.86 -31.68
CA PRO A 646 39.24 -20.62 -32.37
C PRO A 646 37.75 -20.57 -32.73
N SER A 647 37.04 -21.70 -32.63
CA SER A 647 35.59 -21.83 -32.82
C SER A 647 34.81 -22.08 -31.52
N GLY A 648 35.52 -22.27 -30.40
CA GLY A 648 34.93 -22.54 -29.08
C GLY A 648 34.28 -21.30 -28.45
N THR A 649 33.11 -21.48 -27.83
CA THR A 649 32.50 -20.45 -26.97
C THR A 649 32.86 -20.74 -25.51
N TYR A 650 33.46 -19.76 -24.85
CA TYR A 650 33.84 -19.83 -23.44
C TYR A 650 32.95 -18.90 -22.60
N THR A 651 32.49 -19.35 -21.44
CA THR A 651 31.56 -18.60 -20.57
C THR A 651 32.20 -18.30 -19.22
N LEU A 652 32.31 -17.02 -18.86
CA LEU A 652 32.76 -16.58 -17.54
C LEU A 652 31.56 -16.40 -16.61
N HIS A 653 31.61 -17.02 -15.42
CA HIS A 653 30.59 -16.88 -14.38
C HIS A 653 31.14 -15.97 -13.27
N VAL A 654 30.47 -14.85 -13.01
CA VAL A 654 30.78 -13.94 -11.90
C VAL A 654 29.60 -13.91 -10.94
N ALA A 655 29.85 -14.28 -9.68
CA ALA A 655 28.90 -14.18 -8.59
C ALA A 655 29.40 -13.16 -7.56
N LEU A 656 28.67 -12.06 -7.38
CA LEU A 656 29.02 -10.99 -6.44
C LEU A 656 28.45 -11.24 -5.04
N ALA A 657 28.70 -10.30 -4.12
CA ALA A 657 28.13 -10.32 -2.75
C ALA A 657 26.93 -9.36 -2.56
N SER A 658 27.06 -8.10 -2.94
CA SER A 658 25.97 -7.12 -2.92
C SER A 658 26.41 -5.90 -3.71
N ALA A 659 25.49 -5.04 -4.15
CA ALA A 659 25.83 -3.68 -4.51
C ALA A 659 24.66 -2.70 -4.30
N THR A 660 25.04 -1.43 -4.22
CA THR A 660 24.15 -0.29 -3.95
C THR A 660 24.55 0.83 -4.91
N TYR A 661 23.57 1.46 -5.58
CA TYR A 661 23.79 2.55 -6.57
C TYR A 661 24.88 2.28 -7.63
N SER A 662 25.09 1.02 -8.01
CA SER A 662 26.20 0.58 -8.86
C SER A 662 25.67 -0.28 -10.01
N HIS A 663 26.13 -0.04 -11.24
CA HIS A 663 25.89 -0.89 -12.39
C HIS A 663 27.18 -1.56 -12.82
N LEU A 664 27.24 -2.89 -12.67
CA LEU A 664 28.24 -3.69 -13.38
C LEU A 664 27.75 -3.96 -14.80
N GLN A 665 28.65 -3.86 -15.76
CA GLN A 665 28.44 -4.40 -17.11
C GLN A 665 28.63 -5.93 -17.08
N GLY A 666 27.89 -6.63 -16.21
CA GLY A 666 27.98 -8.10 -16.02
C GLY A 666 27.67 -8.71 -14.63
N MET A 667 26.43 -8.56 -14.11
CA MET A 667 25.75 -9.43 -13.09
C MET A 667 26.31 -9.63 -11.64
N ASN A 668 25.58 -10.38 -10.79
CA ASN A 668 25.21 -10.16 -9.34
C ASN A 668 24.98 -11.51 -8.55
N TYR A 669 24.74 -11.71 -7.23
CA TYR A 669 24.87 -11.08 -5.86
C TYR A 669 24.75 -12.21 -4.78
N LYS A 670 25.22 -12.02 -3.52
CA LYS A 670 25.19 -12.98 -2.36
C LYS A 670 25.57 -12.38 -0.96
N MET A 671 24.62 -12.24 -0.03
CA MET A 671 24.72 -11.40 1.20
C MET A 671 25.69 -11.83 2.34
N GLU A 672 26.02 -10.88 3.24
CA GLU A 672 26.71 -11.09 4.53
C GLU A 672 25.78 -10.92 5.77
N LYS A 673 26.20 -11.46 6.94
CA LYS A 673 25.45 -11.41 8.22
C LYS A 673 25.51 -10.04 8.91
N LYS A 674 24.44 -9.70 9.66
CA LYS A 674 24.43 -8.66 10.72
C LYS A 674 23.85 -9.20 12.02
N GLN A 675 24.34 -8.72 13.15
CA GLN A 675 23.72 -8.95 14.46
C GLN A 675 22.43 -8.10 14.55
N ALA A 676 21.29 -8.76 14.74
CA ALA A 676 19.99 -8.10 14.79
C ALA A 676 19.76 -7.36 16.13
N LYS A 677 19.29 -6.11 16.05
CA LYS A 677 18.74 -5.30 17.14
C LYS A 677 17.57 -4.50 16.56
N GLY A 678 16.42 -4.47 17.22
CA GLY A 678 15.20 -3.83 16.72
C GLY A 678 14.98 -2.42 17.26
N GLY A 679 14.57 -1.52 16.35
CA GLY A 679 14.35 -0.09 16.57
C GLY A 679 13.04 0.40 15.98
N SER A 680 12.06 -0.49 15.80
CA SER A 680 10.68 -0.18 15.42
C SER A 680 9.77 -1.34 15.86
N PRO A 681 8.60 -1.05 16.47
CA PRO A 681 7.58 -2.08 16.74
C PRO A 681 6.97 -2.66 15.45
N PHE A 682 7.01 -1.88 14.37
CA PHE A 682 6.31 -2.17 13.12
C PHE A 682 7.09 -3.07 12.17
N ASN A 683 8.27 -3.57 12.58
CA ASN A 683 9.05 -4.50 11.78
C ASN A 683 8.48 -5.92 11.96
N GLY A 684 7.87 -6.44 10.90
CA GLY A 684 7.14 -7.70 10.95
C GLY A 684 6.46 -8.10 9.65
N VAL A 685 5.81 -9.26 9.66
CA VAL A 685 4.92 -9.73 8.59
C VAL A 685 3.55 -10.07 9.17
N MET A 686 2.49 -9.96 8.36
CA MET A 686 1.20 -10.59 8.67
C MET A 686 1.02 -11.72 7.66
N TYR A 687 0.77 -12.93 8.16
CA TYR A 687 0.53 -14.10 7.33
C TYR A 687 -0.85 -13.99 6.67
N ASP A 688 -0.99 -14.61 5.51
CA ASP A 688 -2.29 -14.94 4.90
C ASP A 688 -2.55 -16.42 5.17
N TYR A 689 -1.68 -17.30 4.67
CA TYR A 689 -1.85 -18.74 4.81
C TYR A 689 -0.51 -19.46 4.78
N ILE A 690 -0.43 -20.57 5.51
CA ILE A 690 0.72 -21.49 5.49
C ILE A 690 0.20 -22.89 5.22
N ARG A 691 0.83 -23.61 4.28
CA ARG A 691 0.45 -24.97 3.91
C ARG A 691 1.68 -25.83 3.66
N PHE A 692 1.74 -26.99 4.30
CA PHE A 692 2.79 -27.97 4.05
C PHE A 692 2.25 -29.12 3.21
N GLU A 693 3.01 -29.47 2.18
CA GLU A 693 2.65 -30.42 1.14
C GLU A 693 3.58 -31.63 1.17
N GLY A 694 3.01 -32.83 1.03
CA GLY A 694 3.78 -34.03 0.74
C GLY A 694 4.48 -33.94 -0.62
N PRO A 695 5.35 -34.89 -0.96
CA PRO A 695 5.92 -34.96 -2.29
C PRO A 695 4.84 -35.25 -3.35
N PRO A 696 5.07 -34.86 -4.63
CA PRO A 696 4.16 -35.17 -5.72
C PRO A 696 3.93 -36.69 -5.85
N GLN A 697 2.67 -37.13 -5.80
CA GLN A 697 2.37 -38.54 -6.04
C GLN A 697 2.52 -38.85 -7.53
N LEU A 698 3.44 -39.77 -7.87
CA LEU A 698 3.56 -40.31 -9.21
C LEU A 698 2.31 -41.12 -9.56
N GLU A 699 1.44 -40.60 -10.44
CA GLU A 699 0.37 -41.38 -11.07
C GLU A 699 0.95 -42.44 -12.02
N PHE A 700 1.44 -43.55 -11.45
CA PHE A 700 1.75 -44.79 -12.16
C PHE A 700 0.45 -45.45 -12.67
N GLY A 701 -0.18 -44.88 -13.70
CA GLY A 701 -1.35 -45.50 -14.32
C GLY A 701 -2.32 -44.58 -15.05
N ARG A 702 -1.86 -43.83 -16.06
CA ARG A 702 -2.71 -43.46 -17.20
C ARG A 702 -2.02 -43.83 -18.51
N GLU A 703 -2.58 -44.80 -19.21
CA GLU A 703 -2.30 -44.98 -20.65
C GLU A 703 -2.89 -43.78 -21.42
N LYS A 704 -2.35 -43.53 -22.62
CA LYS A 704 -2.60 -42.31 -23.41
C LYS A 704 -3.92 -42.31 -24.16
#